data_AF-A0A964QDF8-F1
#
_entry.id   AF-A0A964QDF8-F1
#
_cell.length_a   1.000
_cell.length_b   1.000
_cell.length_c   1.000
_cell.angle_alpha   90.00
_cell.angle_beta   90.00
_cell.angle_gamma   90.00
#
_symmetry.space_group_name_H-M   'P 1'
#
loop_
_entity.id
_entity.type
_entity.pdbx_description
1 polymer ?
#
loop_
_entity_poly.entity_id
_entity_poly.type
_entity_poly.pdbx_seq_one_letter_code
_entity_poly.pdbx_strand_id
1 'polypeptide(L)'
;MRDRKDGRAGWLRWARTAVFVGLAASAAATPAGRSIDEERLDARVRALREDLRGAVSSNGWRSARYSVLALSLETGDTLFAHGAHDRLAPASNLKLLTTATALRYLGPDFRYQTFLLADGPIESGHLKGDLVLYGTGDPGLSEDFQGTAAFGPLADSLVAAGVSVVEGAIVGDGTFFSGPLLGDGWNPEDLNDWFTAPSSGLTYAENMVTLRVVPAAAGAAPVIHTIPDGAELALSVTAMTGRGAGRVQIRRTDPSQPVTIDGSITPGGREIWRQMTVSDPAANAASVFRKVLASRGIEVVGGVRTVGDASSSRVTRRSLWAPSIGAGRSGPRMIARHESPPLIEYLKIVNKKSHNLFADVTLKTVGRVVRGDGSFAGGSAVVRGFLASEVKTDTAGLVMLDGSGLSSMDRMSASTFVDVLKHMARSDQWSSYWETLPEAGNQRELRRMYQTPAAGNLRAKTGTIEHVSALSGVVRSANGERILFSIIANDVPTTYSAKRIEDRIGISLASFERPFSVSGPELRLASDSVVADTGVVAAVGAPSIAAAPTPAPAPPVAAALTAPSSPAARTHTVQKGDNLSVIARRYGVTLNALVAANPKLSPRRLMPWVQLEVPAPVPTEDATAPADRTDVQVHTVKSGDNFSTIARAYDVSVNALIEANPGVNLRRLQVRQKIRIPAPTEG
;
A
#
# COMPACT_ATOMS: atom_id res chain seq x y z
N MET A 1 46.84 54.63 -16.44
CA MET A 1 47.30 55.38 -17.63
C MET A 1 47.78 54.35 -18.65
N ARG A 2 47.10 54.28 -19.81
CA ARG A 2 47.48 53.78 -21.16
C ARG A 2 48.34 52.52 -21.33
N ASP A 3 48.31 51.78 -22.44
CA ASP A 3 47.33 51.37 -23.46
C ASP A 3 48.10 50.38 -24.37
N ARG A 4 47.39 49.37 -24.86
CA ARG A 4 47.56 48.50 -26.06
C ARG A 4 48.88 48.35 -26.86
N LYS A 5 49.05 47.09 -27.33
CA LYS A 5 49.33 46.55 -28.71
C LYS A 5 50.43 45.47 -28.65
N ASP A 6 50.48 44.39 -29.43
CA ASP A 6 49.65 43.73 -30.45
C ASP A 6 50.23 42.29 -30.59
N GLY A 7 49.43 41.29 -30.94
CA GLY A 7 49.96 39.94 -31.24
C GLY A 7 48.87 38.89 -31.51
N ARG A 8 48.44 38.79 -32.77
CA ARG A 8 47.39 37.88 -33.26
C ARG A 8 47.94 36.47 -33.55
N ALA A 9 47.18 35.45 -33.18
CA ALA A 9 47.06 34.15 -33.87
C ALA A 9 45.68 33.58 -33.46
N GLY A 10 44.76 33.12 -34.30
CA GLY A 10 44.83 32.64 -35.67
C GLY A 10 43.94 31.38 -35.76
N TRP A 11 42.64 31.50 -35.46
CA TRP A 11 41.68 30.39 -35.60
C TRP A 11 41.10 30.39 -37.01
N LEU A 12 41.57 29.49 -37.87
CA LEU A 12 41.07 29.29 -39.22
C LEU A 12 39.77 28.46 -39.19
N ARG A 13 38.69 29.07 -39.66
CA ARG A 13 37.41 28.44 -39.98
C ARG A 13 37.57 27.55 -41.21
N TRP A 14 37.26 26.27 -41.10
CA TRP A 14 37.03 25.41 -42.25
C TRP A 14 35.57 25.53 -42.67
N ALA A 15 35.34 26.18 -43.81
CA ALA A 15 34.09 26.10 -44.55
C ALA A 15 33.99 24.70 -45.18
N ARG A 16 32.96 23.94 -44.82
CA ARG A 16 32.53 22.77 -45.58
C ARG A 16 31.17 23.05 -46.18
N THR A 17 31.20 23.26 -47.49
CA THR A 17 30.10 23.24 -48.44
C THR A 17 29.17 22.07 -48.17
N ALA A 18 27.92 22.35 -47.79
CA ALA A 18 26.87 21.34 -47.75
C ALA A 18 26.40 21.07 -49.18
N VAL A 19 26.76 19.91 -49.71
CA VAL A 19 26.14 19.34 -50.91
C VAL A 19 24.76 18.83 -50.49
N PHE A 20 23.70 19.51 -50.94
CA PHE A 20 22.33 18.98 -50.88
C PHE A 20 22.22 17.83 -51.90
N VAL A 21 22.45 16.59 -51.45
CA VAL A 21 21.95 15.42 -52.16
C VAL A 21 20.48 15.28 -51.78
N GLY A 22 19.59 15.64 -52.70
CA GLY A 22 18.17 15.37 -52.61
C GLY A 22 17.92 13.87 -52.67
N LEU A 23 17.95 13.21 -51.51
CA LEU A 23 17.24 11.95 -51.34
C LEU A 23 15.76 12.30 -51.23
N ALA A 24 15.02 12.03 -52.31
CA ALA A 24 13.58 11.94 -52.27
C ALA A 24 13.20 10.85 -51.28
N ALA A 25 12.96 11.25 -50.02
CA ALA A 25 12.24 10.41 -49.08
C ALA A 25 10.84 10.22 -49.66
N SER A 26 10.57 9.04 -50.21
CA SER A 26 9.21 8.58 -50.36
C SER A 26 8.59 8.62 -48.96
N ALA A 27 7.75 9.63 -48.71
CA ALA A 27 6.91 9.69 -47.55
C ALA A 27 6.02 8.43 -47.61
N ALA A 28 6.45 7.37 -46.92
CA ALA A 28 5.53 6.33 -46.53
C ALA A 28 4.56 7.01 -45.57
N ALA A 29 3.40 7.40 -46.11
CA ALA A 29 2.30 7.93 -45.34
C ALA A 29 2.06 6.97 -44.18
N THR A 30 2.26 7.45 -42.96
CA THR A 30 1.59 6.88 -41.79
C THR A 30 0.12 6.71 -42.17
N PRO A 31 -0.50 5.55 -41.93
CA PRO A 31 -1.93 5.44 -42.18
C PRO A 31 -2.58 6.49 -41.29
N ALA A 32 -3.11 7.55 -41.90
CA ALA A 32 -3.97 8.50 -41.23
C ALA A 32 -5.03 7.64 -40.53
N GLY A 33 -5.08 7.74 -39.20
CA GLY A 33 -6.10 7.05 -38.42
C GLY A 33 -7.43 7.31 -39.10
N ARG A 34 -8.11 6.24 -39.55
CA ARG A 34 -9.40 6.36 -40.23
C ARG A 34 -10.25 7.32 -39.40
N SER A 35 -10.57 8.49 -39.96
CA SER A 35 -11.53 9.39 -39.34
C SER A 35 -12.79 8.56 -39.11
N ILE A 36 -13.21 8.42 -37.85
CA ILE A 36 -14.44 7.71 -37.54
C ILE A 36 -15.54 8.51 -38.24
N ASP A 37 -16.25 7.85 -39.14
CA ASP A 37 -17.41 8.41 -39.82
C ASP A 37 -18.52 8.60 -38.78
N GLU A 38 -18.56 9.79 -38.16
CA GLU A 38 -19.46 10.11 -37.05
C GLU A 38 -20.93 9.89 -37.45
N GLU A 39 -21.29 10.13 -38.72
CA GLU A 39 -22.66 9.94 -39.23
C GLU A 39 -23.11 8.48 -39.22
N ARG A 40 -22.16 7.54 -39.27
CA ARG A 40 -22.42 6.09 -39.19
C ARG A 40 -22.55 5.56 -37.77
N LEU A 41 -22.25 6.37 -36.76
CA LEU A 41 -22.34 5.94 -35.37
C LEU A 41 -23.79 5.93 -34.88
N ASP A 42 -24.08 4.96 -34.02
CA ASP A 42 -25.31 4.92 -33.24
C ASP A 42 -25.56 6.29 -32.57
N ALA A 43 -26.79 6.79 -32.64
CA ALA A 43 -27.15 8.12 -32.16
C ALA A 43 -26.84 8.30 -30.66
N ARG A 44 -26.92 7.23 -29.87
CA ARG A 44 -26.59 7.25 -28.43
C ARG A 44 -25.08 7.37 -28.23
N VAL A 45 -24.27 6.74 -29.08
CA VAL A 45 -22.79 6.91 -29.07
C VAL A 45 -22.43 8.34 -29.43
N ARG A 46 -23.07 8.94 -30.44
CA ARG A 46 -22.87 10.36 -30.79
C ARG A 46 -23.20 11.28 -29.62
N ALA A 47 -24.36 11.10 -28.99
CA ALA A 47 -24.76 11.89 -27.82
C ALA A 47 -23.78 11.74 -26.65
N LEU A 48 -23.29 10.53 -26.37
CA LEU A 48 -22.24 10.30 -25.38
C LEU A 48 -20.96 11.07 -25.75
N ARG A 49 -20.50 10.98 -27.00
CA ARG A 49 -19.31 11.71 -27.46
C ARG A 49 -19.44 13.20 -27.29
N GLU A 50 -20.60 13.77 -27.60
CA GLU A 50 -20.88 15.20 -27.43
C GLU A 50 -20.83 15.59 -25.94
N ASP A 51 -21.46 14.82 -25.04
CA ASP A 51 -21.40 15.07 -23.59
C ASP A 51 -19.96 15.02 -23.06
N LEU A 52 -19.21 13.97 -23.40
CA LEU A 52 -17.83 13.80 -22.93
C LEU A 52 -16.88 14.84 -23.52
N ARG A 53 -17.05 15.19 -24.81
CA ARG A 53 -16.31 16.30 -25.44
C ARG A 53 -16.63 17.62 -24.73
N GLY A 54 -17.90 17.86 -24.44
CA GLY A 54 -18.35 18.95 -23.59
C GLY A 54 -17.62 18.96 -22.26
N ALA A 55 -17.55 17.84 -21.54
CA ALA A 55 -16.89 17.77 -20.24
C ALA A 55 -15.40 18.16 -20.26
N VAL A 56 -14.65 17.76 -21.30
CA VAL A 56 -13.22 18.08 -21.42
C VAL A 56 -12.96 19.47 -22.03
N SER A 57 -13.89 20.02 -22.81
CA SER A 57 -13.75 21.32 -23.48
C SER A 57 -14.45 22.49 -22.78
N SER A 58 -15.51 22.25 -22.00
CA SER A 58 -16.38 23.30 -21.43
C SER A 58 -15.77 24.02 -20.23
N ASN A 59 -14.81 23.39 -19.55
CA ASN A 59 -14.13 24.00 -18.44
C ASN A 59 -13.00 24.86 -19.02
N GLY A 60 -13.19 26.19 -19.05
CA GLY A 60 -12.38 27.21 -19.76
C GLY A 60 -10.89 27.34 -19.38
N TRP A 61 -10.25 26.26 -18.99
CA TRP A 61 -8.84 26.16 -18.63
C TRP A 61 -8.01 25.91 -19.89
N ARG A 62 -7.72 26.98 -20.63
CA ARG A 62 -6.98 26.93 -21.90
C ARG A 62 -5.62 26.23 -21.82
N SER A 63 -5.05 26.06 -20.62
CA SER A 63 -3.77 25.40 -20.38
C SER A 63 -3.87 23.89 -20.16
N ALA A 64 -5.02 23.36 -19.75
CA ALA A 64 -5.15 21.97 -19.35
C ALA A 64 -5.06 21.04 -20.57
N ARG A 65 -4.24 19.99 -20.47
CA ARG A 65 -4.09 18.96 -21.50
C ARG A 65 -4.76 17.68 -21.04
N TYR A 66 -5.51 17.04 -21.94
CA TYR A 66 -6.24 15.82 -21.65
C TYR A 66 -5.85 14.70 -22.61
N SER A 67 -5.55 13.53 -22.07
CA SER A 67 -5.52 12.26 -22.79
C SER A 67 -6.65 11.39 -22.28
N VAL A 68 -7.63 11.09 -23.13
CA VAL A 68 -8.86 10.37 -22.76
C VAL A 68 -9.19 9.30 -23.80
N LEU A 69 -9.53 8.10 -23.33
CA LEU A 69 -10.05 7.02 -24.15
C LEU A 69 -11.12 6.26 -23.37
N ALA A 70 -12.24 5.94 -24.02
CA ALA A 70 -13.26 5.01 -23.57
C ALA A 70 -13.57 4.00 -24.68
N LEU A 71 -13.51 2.71 -24.37
CA LEU A 71 -13.62 1.59 -25.32
C LEU A 71 -14.57 0.54 -24.76
N SER A 72 -15.45 0.01 -25.61
CA SER A 72 -16.28 -1.13 -25.26
C SER A 72 -15.46 -2.42 -25.33
N LEU A 73 -15.48 -3.22 -24.25
CA LEU A 73 -14.77 -4.48 -24.21
C LEU A 73 -15.47 -5.56 -25.06
N GLU A 74 -16.80 -5.54 -25.11
CA GLU A 74 -17.62 -6.51 -25.84
C GLU A 74 -17.51 -6.35 -27.35
N THR A 75 -17.68 -5.13 -27.86
CA THR A 75 -17.71 -4.85 -29.30
C THR A 75 -16.35 -4.39 -29.85
N GLY A 76 -15.47 -3.91 -28.97
CA GLY A 76 -14.11 -3.47 -29.33
C GLY A 76 -14.02 -2.09 -29.97
N ASP A 77 -15.13 -1.38 -30.15
CA ASP A 77 -15.17 -0.04 -30.73
C ASP A 77 -14.91 1.06 -29.70
N THR A 78 -14.45 2.20 -30.20
CA THR A 78 -14.15 3.39 -29.39
C THR A 78 -15.43 4.20 -29.15
N LEU A 79 -15.82 4.31 -27.89
CA LEU A 79 -16.94 5.14 -27.47
C LEU A 79 -16.55 6.62 -27.45
N PHE A 80 -15.35 6.94 -26.97
CA PHE A 80 -14.84 8.31 -26.95
C PHE A 80 -13.31 8.34 -26.96
N ALA A 81 -12.72 9.32 -27.66
CA ALA A 81 -11.28 9.56 -27.66
C ALA A 81 -10.99 11.06 -27.76
N HIS A 82 -10.03 11.54 -26.98
CA HIS A 82 -9.50 12.90 -27.05
C HIS A 82 -8.03 12.85 -26.65
N GLY A 83 -7.10 13.15 -27.58
CA GLY A 83 -5.67 13.04 -27.30
C GLY A 83 -5.27 11.64 -26.79
N ALA A 84 -5.93 10.57 -27.25
CA ALA A 84 -5.80 9.24 -26.62
C ALA A 84 -4.37 8.68 -26.60
N HIS A 85 -3.52 9.14 -27.53
CA HIS A 85 -2.10 8.79 -27.64
C HIS A 85 -1.16 9.86 -27.09
N ASP A 86 -1.69 11.01 -26.63
CA ASP A 86 -0.89 12.07 -26.02
C ASP A 86 -0.26 11.54 -24.73
N ARG A 87 1.05 11.74 -24.61
CA ARG A 87 1.82 11.22 -23.47
C ARG A 87 1.93 12.31 -22.42
N LEU A 88 1.28 12.06 -21.29
CA LEU A 88 1.14 12.98 -20.17
C LEU A 88 1.63 12.31 -18.89
N ALA A 89 1.90 13.10 -17.84
CA ALA A 89 2.22 12.54 -16.53
C ALA A 89 1.00 11.81 -15.98
N PRO A 90 1.09 10.49 -15.69
CA PRO A 90 -0.06 9.70 -15.26
C PRO A 90 -0.35 9.78 -13.76
N ALA A 91 0.60 10.31 -12.97
CA ALA A 91 0.62 10.14 -11.53
C ALA A 91 0.43 8.65 -11.14
N SER A 92 -0.24 8.37 -10.02
CA SER A 92 -0.49 7.01 -9.52
C SER A 92 -1.31 6.06 -10.40
N ASN A 93 -1.78 6.47 -11.58
CA ASN A 93 -2.27 5.49 -12.57
C ASN A 93 -1.15 4.54 -13.04
N LEU A 94 0.12 4.97 -12.96
CA LEU A 94 1.27 4.13 -13.31
C LEU A 94 1.27 2.78 -12.57
N LYS A 95 0.73 2.75 -11.36
CA LYS A 95 0.55 1.55 -10.54
C LYS A 95 -0.30 0.47 -11.23
N LEU A 96 -1.20 0.83 -12.16
CA LEU A 96 -1.92 -0.14 -12.99
C LEU A 96 -0.98 -1.00 -13.83
N LEU A 97 0.12 -0.41 -14.33
CA LEU A 97 1.14 -1.11 -15.11
C LEU A 97 1.99 -1.99 -14.21
N THR A 98 2.44 -1.44 -13.06
CA THR A 98 3.23 -2.15 -12.06
C THR A 98 2.49 -3.39 -11.56
N THR A 99 1.22 -3.24 -11.17
CA THR A 99 0.41 -4.34 -10.63
C THR A 99 0.02 -5.38 -11.68
N ALA A 100 -0.29 -4.97 -12.93
CA ALA A 100 -0.54 -5.90 -14.03
C ALA A 100 0.70 -6.74 -14.34
N THR A 101 1.86 -6.10 -14.45
CA THR A 101 3.14 -6.75 -14.73
C THR A 101 3.55 -7.70 -13.59
N ALA A 102 3.31 -7.30 -12.34
CA ALA A 102 3.57 -8.14 -11.17
C ALA A 102 2.69 -9.40 -11.14
N LEU A 103 1.38 -9.28 -11.37
CA LEU A 103 0.50 -10.46 -11.48
C LEU A 103 0.93 -11.38 -12.62
N ARG A 104 1.34 -10.80 -13.76
CA ARG A 104 1.74 -11.57 -14.94
C ARG A 104 2.98 -12.44 -14.71
N TYR A 105 4.00 -11.92 -14.03
CA TYR A 105 5.30 -12.60 -13.90
C TYR A 105 5.57 -13.22 -12.52
N LEU A 106 4.93 -12.73 -11.47
CA LEU A 106 5.10 -13.26 -10.10
C LEU A 106 3.92 -14.15 -9.70
N GLY A 107 2.72 -13.84 -10.19
CA GLY A 107 1.47 -14.48 -9.77
C GLY A 107 0.95 -13.96 -8.42
N PRO A 108 -0.36 -14.14 -8.12
CA PRO A 108 -0.99 -13.59 -6.92
C PRO A 108 -0.46 -14.21 -5.62
N ASP A 109 0.04 -15.45 -5.66
CA ASP A 109 0.52 -16.22 -4.51
C ASP A 109 2.01 -16.01 -4.19
N PHE A 110 2.71 -15.17 -4.97
CA PHE A 110 4.11 -14.84 -4.69
C PHE A 110 4.27 -14.33 -3.25
N ARG A 111 5.34 -14.76 -2.58
CA ARG A 111 5.68 -14.31 -1.22
C ARG A 111 7.10 -13.83 -1.17
N TYR A 112 7.29 -12.70 -0.52
CA TYR A 112 8.60 -12.17 -0.18
C TYR A 112 9.19 -12.97 0.98
N GLN A 113 10.52 -12.98 1.05
CA GLN A 113 11.25 -13.68 2.09
C GLN A 113 12.21 -12.72 2.81
N THR A 114 12.29 -12.87 4.13
CA THR A 114 13.31 -12.22 4.94
C THR A 114 14.07 -13.29 5.70
N PHE A 115 15.38 -13.30 5.56
CA PHE A 115 16.25 -14.34 6.08
C PHE A 115 17.06 -13.85 7.26
N LEU A 116 17.22 -14.73 8.24
CA LEU A 116 18.17 -14.56 9.33
C LEU A 116 19.31 -15.57 9.16
N LEU A 117 20.54 -15.06 9.04
CA LEU A 117 21.71 -15.88 8.71
C LEU A 117 22.82 -15.67 9.75
N ALA A 118 23.47 -16.74 10.17
CA ALA A 118 24.65 -16.72 11.01
C ALA A 118 25.91 -16.83 10.13
N ASP A 119 26.80 -15.85 10.23
CA ASP A 119 28.06 -15.78 9.49
C ASP A 119 29.25 -16.21 10.35
N GLY A 120 29.12 -17.37 10.97
CA GLY A 120 30.10 -17.95 11.89
C GLY A 120 29.56 -19.20 12.58
N PRO A 121 30.41 -19.97 13.28
CA PRO A 121 29.97 -21.08 14.11
C PRO A 121 29.23 -20.56 15.36
N ILE A 122 28.31 -21.38 15.87
CA ILE A 122 27.64 -21.16 17.16
C ILE A 122 28.25 -22.17 18.13
N GLU A 123 28.95 -21.67 19.15
CA GLU A 123 29.68 -22.48 20.13
C GLU A 123 29.41 -21.95 21.53
N SER A 124 29.00 -22.82 22.46
CA SER A 124 28.74 -22.44 23.86
C SER A 124 27.79 -21.24 24.02
N GLY A 125 26.82 -21.10 23.12
CA GLY A 125 25.85 -20.00 23.08
C GLY A 125 26.34 -18.70 22.43
N HIS A 126 27.56 -18.69 21.90
CA HIS A 126 28.14 -17.54 21.22
C HIS A 126 28.15 -17.77 19.70
N LEU A 127 27.57 -16.85 18.94
CA LEU A 127 27.81 -16.74 17.51
C LEU A 127 29.13 -15.99 17.29
N LYS A 128 30.16 -16.73 16.87
CA LYS A 128 31.52 -16.20 16.57
C LYS A 128 31.56 -15.55 15.18
N GLY A 129 30.79 -14.48 15.02
CA GLY A 129 30.66 -13.77 13.75
C GLY A 129 29.44 -12.86 13.71
N ASP A 130 29.12 -12.40 12.51
CA ASP A 130 28.00 -11.50 12.27
C ASP A 130 26.67 -12.25 12.17
N LEU A 131 25.59 -11.58 12.55
CA LEU A 131 24.22 -12.00 12.32
C LEU A 131 23.63 -11.15 11.19
N VAL A 132 23.28 -11.76 10.06
CA VAL A 132 22.78 -11.04 8.88
C VAL A 132 21.26 -11.14 8.79
N LEU A 133 20.59 -10.00 8.77
CA LEU A 133 19.18 -9.85 8.41
C LEU A 133 19.10 -9.44 6.94
N TYR A 134 18.67 -10.34 6.07
CA TYR A 134 18.65 -10.16 4.63
C TYR A 134 17.22 -10.13 4.09
N GLY A 135 16.82 -9.03 3.46
CA GLY A 135 15.47 -8.87 2.92
C GLY A 135 15.40 -8.98 1.40
N THR A 136 14.34 -9.59 0.88
CA THR A 136 14.06 -9.67 -0.57
C THR A 136 12.96 -8.69 -1.03
N GLY A 137 12.73 -7.63 -0.27
CA GLY A 137 11.79 -6.56 -0.59
C GLY A 137 10.41 -6.75 0.00
N ASP A 138 10.25 -7.32 1.20
CA ASP A 138 8.93 -7.39 1.84
C ASP A 138 8.50 -6.02 2.41
N PRO A 139 7.52 -5.30 1.82
CA PRO A 139 7.04 -4.04 2.38
C PRO A 139 6.06 -4.23 3.55
N GLY A 140 5.58 -5.45 3.80
CA GLY A 140 4.60 -5.77 4.85
C GLY A 140 5.22 -6.14 6.19
N LEU A 141 6.54 -6.00 6.35
CA LEU A 141 7.17 -5.88 7.68
C LEU A 141 6.84 -4.52 8.32
N SER A 142 5.54 -4.19 8.39
CA SER A 142 4.98 -2.94 8.91
C SER A 142 3.83 -3.22 9.87
N GLU A 143 3.51 -2.24 10.72
CA GLU A 143 2.48 -2.35 11.77
C GLU A 143 1.08 -2.68 11.23
N ASP A 144 0.79 -2.30 9.98
CA ASP A 144 -0.49 -2.61 9.31
C ASP A 144 -0.68 -4.13 9.03
N PHE A 145 0.38 -4.92 9.16
CA PHE A 145 0.37 -6.38 9.00
C PHE A 145 0.83 -7.09 10.27
N GLN A 146 2.11 -7.00 10.58
CA GLN A 146 2.74 -7.76 11.67
C GLN A 146 3.59 -6.88 12.59
N GLY A 147 4.04 -5.71 12.12
CA GLY A 147 4.87 -4.78 12.89
C GLY A 147 6.13 -5.44 13.44
N THR A 148 6.52 -5.04 14.65
CA THR A 148 7.60 -5.70 15.41
C THR A 148 7.37 -7.20 15.63
N ALA A 149 6.13 -7.71 15.58
CA ALA A 149 5.86 -9.12 15.82
C ALA A 149 6.44 -10.03 14.72
N ALA A 150 6.67 -9.53 13.50
CA ALA A 150 7.34 -10.30 12.44
C ALA A 150 8.78 -10.68 12.82
N PHE A 151 9.45 -9.86 13.64
CA PHE A 151 10.79 -10.13 14.14
C PHE A 151 10.81 -11.10 15.33
N GLY A 152 9.69 -11.30 16.01
CA GLY A 152 9.61 -12.19 17.17
C GLY A 152 10.07 -13.62 16.84
N PRO A 153 9.43 -14.31 15.88
CA PRO A 153 9.81 -15.66 15.49
C PRO A 153 11.26 -15.79 15.00
N LEU A 154 11.80 -14.77 14.33
CA LEU A 154 13.20 -14.74 13.89
C LEU A 154 14.15 -14.73 15.10
N ALA A 155 13.87 -13.88 16.09
CA ALA A 155 14.66 -13.80 17.31
C ALA A 155 14.49 -15.05 18.20
N ASP A 156 13.28 -15.60 18.30
CA ASP A 156 12.99 -16.82 19.06
C ASP A 156 13.75 -18.02 18.47
N SER A 157 13.96 -18.04 17.16
CA SER A 157 14.77 -19.07 16.49
C SER A 157 16.25 -19.03 16.88
N LEU A 158 16.79 -17.85 17.22
CA LEU A 158 18.16 -17.75 17.75
C LEU A 158 18.24 -18.28 19.18
N VAL A 159 17.24 -17.96 20.02
CA VAL A 159 17.14 -18.53 21.37
C VAL A 159 17.06 -20.06 21.29
N ALA A 160 16.23 -20.60 20.39
CA ALA A 160 16.12 -22.04 20.17
C ALA A 160 17.42 -22.66 19.62
N ALA A 161 18.22 -21.91 18.87
CA ALA A 161 19.57 -22.30 18.45
C ALA A 161 20.63 -22.19 19.56
N GLY A 162 20.22 -21.81 20.79
CA GLY A 162 21.08 -21.68 21.96
C GLY A 162 21.91 -20.40 21.99
N VAL A 163 21.65 -19.43 21.10
CA VAL A 163 22.44 -18.18 21.02
C VAL A 163 22.01 -17.21 22.13
N SER A 164 22.98 -16.81 22.95
CA SER A 164 22.84 -15.75 23.96
C SER A 164 23.72 -14.54 23.64
N VAL A 165 24.79 -14.71 22.85
CA VAL A 165 25.70 -13.62 22.46
C VAL A 165 26.01 -13.71 20.97
N VAL A 166 25.92 -12.58 20.28
CA VAL A 166 26.48 -12.37 18.94
C VAL A 166 27.74 -11.53 19.10
N GLU A 167 28.92 -12.15 18.88
CA GLU A 167 30.21 -11.47 19.05
C GLU A 167 30.46 -10.42 17.96
N GLY A 168 29.94 -10.67 16.75
CA GLY A 168 29.97 -9.72 15.65
C GLY A 168 28.82 -8.71 15.68
N ALA A 169 28.59 -8.06 14.54
CA ALA A 169 27.52 -7.09 14.36
C ALA A 169 26.21 -7.77 13.95
N ILE A 170 25.09 -7.09 14.18
CA ILE A 170 23.90 -7.30 13.37
C ILE A 170 24.05 -6.54 12.04
N VAL A 171 23.81 -7.22 10.93
CA VAL A 171 24.04 -6.70 9.59
C VAL A 171 22.73 -6.65 8.83
N GLY A 172 22.23 -5.45 8.54
CA GLY A 172 21.13 -5.25 7.61
C GLY A 172 21.61 -5.35 6.17
N ASP A 173 21.08 -6.30 5.41
CA ASP A 173 21.43 -6.49 4.01
C ASP A 173 20.18 -6.31 3.12
N GLY A 174 20.13 -5.16 2.45
CA GLY A 174 19.07 -4.80 1.50
C GLY A 174 19.43 -5.05 0.03
N THR A 175 20.55 -5.74 -0.23
CA THR A 175 21.17 -5.83 -1.57
C THR A 175 20.43 -6.73 -2.56
N PHE A 176 19.25 -7.25 -2.20
CA PHE A 176 18.36 -7.88 -3.18
C PHE A 176 17.95 -6.90 -4.28
N PHE A 177 17.84 -5.62 -3.93
CA PHE A 177 17.68 -4.52 -4.88
C PHE A 177 19.01 -3.81 -5.13
N SER A 178 19.10 -3.24 -6.32
CA SER A 178 20.24 -2.46 -6.80
C SER A 178 19.79 -1.06 -7.19
N GLY A 179 20.76 -0.16 -7.39
CA GLY A 179 20.49 1.21 -7.81
C GLY A 179 19.95 2.11 -6.69
N PRO A 180 19.41 3.28 -7.03
CA PRO A 180 19.01 4.27 -6.04
C PRO A 180 17.80 3.82 -5.22
N LEU A 181 17.76 4.20 -3.95
CA LEU A 181 16.62 3.95 -3.06
C LEU A 181 15.41 4.86 -3.38
N LEU A 182 15.68 6.07 -3.86
CA LEU A 182 14.70 7.08 -4.25
C LEU A 182 14.53 7.10 -5.77
N GLY A 183 13.32 7.41 -6.23
CA GLY A 183 13.03 7.51 -7.67
C GLY A 183 13.52 8.84 -8.28
N ASP A 184 13.88 8.81 -9.55
CA ASP A 184 14.30 10.00 -10.29
C ASP A 184 13.12 10.95 -10.52
N GLY A 185 13.33 12.25 -10.29
CA GLY A 185 12.31 13.28 -10.48
C GLY A 185 11.32 13.44 -9.31
N TRP A 186 11.60 12.79 -8.17
CA TRP A 186 10.87 13.09 -6.92
C TRP A 186 11.23 14.48 -6.40
N ASN A 187 10.25 15.19 -5.85
CA ASN A 187 10.45 16.52 -5.31
C ASN A 187 11.31 16.47 -4.03
N PRO A 188 12.47 17.16 -3.99
CA PRO A 188 13.34 17.17 -2.81
C PRO A 188 12.65 17.62 -1.52
N GLU A 189 11.66 18.51 -1.61
CA GLU A 189 10.94 19.03 -0.43
C GLU A 189 10.07 17.95 0.25
N ASP A 190 9.64 16.94 -0.52
CA ASP A 190 8.75 15.88 -0.06
C ASP A 190 9.50 14.69 0.54
N LEU A 191 10.85 14.63 0.44
CA LEU A 191 11.65 13.44 0.77
C LEU A 191 11.57 12.98 2.24
N ASN A 192 10.94 13.77 3.09
CA ASN A 192 10.70 13.46 4.50
C ASN A 192 9.32 12.87 4.78
N ASP A 193 8.42 12.88 3.80
CA ASP A 193 7.05 12.40 3.95
C ASP A 193 6.91 10.92 3.57
N TRP A 194 5.88 10.28 4.08
CA TRP A 194 5.70 8.83 3.95
C TRP A 194 5.58 8.32 2.50
N PHE A 195 5.13 9.17 1.57
CA PHE A 195 4.95 8.79 0.17
C PHE A 195 6.25 8.86 -0.64
N THR A 196 7.35 9.35 -0.06
CA THR A 196 8.72 9.32 -0.63
C THR A 196 9.64 8.39 0.14
N ALA A 197 9.09 7.45 0.92
CA ALA A 197 9.87 6.47 1.66
C ALA A 197 10.81 5.68 0.73
N PRO A 198 12.12 5.57 1.05
CA PRO A 198 13.09 4.88 0.21
C PRO A 198 12.75 3.40 0.02
N SER A 199 12.96 2.89 -1.19
CA SER A 199 12.65 1.50 -1.58
C SER A 199 13.88 0.59 -1.48
N SER A 200 13.93 -0.24 -0.43
CA SER A 200 15.02 -1.15 -0.10
C SER A 200 14.59 -2.62 -0.12
N GLY A 201 15.53 -3.53 -0.37
CA GLY A 201 15.32 -4.97 -0.22
C GLY A 201 15.03 -5.36 1.24
N LEU A 202 15.55 -4.61 2.21
CA LEU A 202 15.17 -4.75 3.62
C LEU A 202 14.40 -3.50 4.02
N THR A 203 13.08 -3.65 4.10
CA THR A 203 12.13 -2.61 4.48
C THR A 203 11.52 -2.97 5.83
N TYR A 204 11.34 -1.98 6.71
CA TYR A 204 10.67 -2.17 7.99
C TYR A 204 9.89 -0.93 8.39
N ALA A 205 8.69 -1.11 8.93
CA ALA A 205 7.77 -0.03 9.31
C ALA A 205 7.57 1.00 8.18
N GLU A 206 7.43 0.51 6.94
CA GLU A 206 7.31 1.34 5.72
C GLU A 206 8.46 2.34 5.55
N ASN A 207 9.63 2.06 6.14
CA ASN A 207 10.81 2.92 6.16
C ASN A 207 10.52 4.30 6.75
N MET A 208 9.62 4.32 7.73
CA MET A 208 9.23 5.49 8.51
C MET A 208 9.61 5.35 9.97
N VAL A 209 9.95 6.46 10.59
CA VAL A 209 10.17 6.58 12.04
C VAL A 209 9.40 7.78 12.55
N THR A 210 8.75 7.61 13.71
CA THR A 210 8.12 8.72 14.42
C THR A 210 9.00 9.16 15.57
N LEU A 211 9.41 10.42 15.55
CA LEU A 211 10.05 11.11 16.67
C LEU A 211 8.99 11.58 17.64
N ARG A 212 9.11 11.18 18.91
CA ARG A 212 8.32 11.67 20.03
C ARG A 212 9.22 12.50 20.94
N VAL A 213 9.00 13.80 20.94
CA VAL A 213 9.74 14.79 21.74
C VAL A 213 8.97 15.05 23.03
N VAL A 214 9.54 14.64 24.16
CA VAL A 214 8.93 14.73 25.49
C VAL A 214 9.62 15.85 26.29
N PRO A 215 8.87 16.82 26.86
CA PRO A 215 9.47 17.83 27.72
C PRO A 215 10.14 17.20 28.94
N ALA A 216 11.36 17.65 29.26
CA ALA A 216 12.09 17.24 30.45
C ALA A 216 11.87 18.24 31.62
N ALA A 217 12.72 18.18 32.64
CA ALA A 217 12.78 19.22 33.66
C ALA A 217 13.21 20.56 33.05
N ALA A 218 12.76 21.67 33.64
CA ALA A 218 13.15 23.00 33.19
C ALA A 218 14.69 23.15 33.21
N GLY A 219 15.26 23.67 32.13
CA GLY A 219 16.70 23.79 31.93
C GLY A 219 17.39 22.56 31.32
N ALA A 220 16.68 21.46 31.09
CA ALA A 220 17.22 20.25 30.44
C ALA A 220 16.78 20.13 28.97
N ALA A 221 17.56 19.40 28.16
CA ALA A 221 17.14 19.01 26.81
C ALA A 221 15.91 18.08 26.88
N PRO A 222 14.99 18.14 25.90
CA PRO A 222 13.87 17.21 25.84
C PRO A 222 14.35 15.78 25.59
N VAL A 223 13.57 14.82 26.05
CA VAL A 223 13.82 13.40 25.78
C VAL A 223 13.24 13.06 24.41
N ILE A 224 14.03 12.42 23.55
CA ILE A 224 13.59 12.00 22.22
C ILE A 224 13.43 10.49 22.21
N HIS A 225 12.23 10.02 21.88
CA HIS A 225 11.96 8.61 21.61
C HIS A 225 11.73 8.40 20.12
N THR A 226 12.13 7.24 19.61
CA THR A 226 11.81 6.78 18.26
C THR A 226 10.73 5.71 18.33
N ILE A 227 9.82 5.72 17.38
CA ILE A 227 8.80 4.68 17.20
C ILE A 227 8.92 4.21 15.75
N PRO A 228 9.24 2.94 15.51
CA PRO A 228 9.43 1.87 16.50
C PRO A 228 10.68 2.06 17.37
N ASP A 229 10.64 1.52 18.60
CA ASP A 229 11.75 1.59 19.55
C ASP A 229 13.02 0.95 18.97
N GLY A 230 14.16 1.61 19.15
CA GLY A 230 15.44 1.15 18.59
C GLY A 230 15.66 1.55 17.13
N ALA A 231 14.71 2.23 16.50
CA ALA A 231 14.97 2.88 15.22
C ALA A 231 16.04 3.97 15.38
N GLU A 232 16.94 4.05 14.40
CA GLU A 232 18.03 5.01 14.38
C GLU A 232 17.78 6.11 13.34
N LEU A 233 17.83 7.35 13.81
CA LEU A 233 17.91 8.55 12.98
C LEU A 233 19.07 9.38 13.51
N ALA A 234 19.90 9.94 12.63
CA ALA A 234 20.90 10.92 13.04
C ALA A 234 20.18 12.18 13.54
N LEU A 235 20.42 12.59 14.79
CA LEU A 235 19.75 13.74 15.41
C LEU A 235 20.79 14.80 15.81
N SER A 236 20.43 16.07 15.63
CA SER A 236 21.12 17.23 16.18
C SER A 236 20.14 17.99 17.08
N VAL A 237 20.19 17.73 18.38
CA VAL A 237 19.25 18.29 19.37
C VAL A 237 19.88 19.47 20.10
N THR A 238 19.37 20.67 19.83
CA THR A 238 19.68 21.91 20.56
C THR A 238 18.46 22.49 21.27
N ALA A 239 17.31 21.83 21.14
CA ALA A 239 16.09 22.22 21.84
C ALA A 239 16.24 22.11 23.36
N MET A 240 15.56 22.99 24.09
CA MET A 240 15.59 23.06 25.55
C MET A 240 14.18 23.02 26.13
N THR A 241 14.04 22.47 27.33
CA THR A 241 12.79 22.52 28.09
C THR A 241 12.78 23.75 29.00
N GLY A 242 11.85 24.68 28.79
CA GLY A 242 11.77 25.90 29.60
C GLY A 242 11.20 27.11 28.87
N ARG A 243 11.55 28.30 29.36
CA ARG A 243 11.32 29.58 28.68
C ARG A 243 12.53 29.86 27.79
N GLY A 244 12.34 29.75 26.48
CA GLY A 244 13.38 29.98 25.47
C GLY A 244 12.78 30.60 24.20
N ALA A 245 13.64 30.94 23.25
CA ALA A 245 13.22 31.51 21.98
C ALA A 245 12.57 30.43 21.08
N GLY A 246 11.41 30.76 20.52
CA GLY A 246 10.73 29.94 19.52
C GLY A 246 10.06 28.67 20.06
N ARG A 247 9.09 28.16 19.29
CA ARG A 247 8.52 26.82 19.50
C ARG A 247 9.48 25.77 18.95
N VAL A 248 9.48 24.57 19.52
CA VAL A 248 10.26 23.45 18.96
C VAL A 248 9.95 23.27 17.48
N GLN A 249 11.01 23.16 16.69
CA GLN A 249 10.97 22.84 15.28
C GLN A 249 11.74 21.54 15.05
N ILE A 250 11.22 20.70 14.16
CA ILE A 250 11.86 19.45 13.74
C ILE A 250 12.03 19.56 12.22
N ARG A 251 13.28 19.68 11.76
CA ARG A 251 13.60 19.95 10.36
C ARG A 251 14.65 18.98 9.84
N ARG A 252 14.52 18.59 8.58
CA ARG A 252 15.52 17.90 7.78
C ARG A 252 15.20 18.20 6.32
N THR A 253 16.18 18.60 5.52
CA THR A 253 15.97 18.87 4.09
C THR A 253 16.17 17.59 3.30
N ASP A 254 17.35 16.98 3.42
CA ASP A 254 17.72 15.74 2.75
C ASP A 254 17.70 14.57 3.75
N PRO A 255 17.10 13.40 3.42
CA PRO A 255 17.10 12.25 4.32
C PRO A 255 18.47 11.84 4.86
N SER A 256 19.55 12.00 4.07
CA SER A 256 20.92 11.69 4.47
C SER A 256 21.51 12.61 5.55
N GLN A 257 20.88 13.76 5.80
CA GLN A 257 21.31 14.71 6.82
C GLN A 257 20.72 14.37 8.20
N PRO A 258 21.35 14.82 9.30
CA PRO A 258 20.75 14.74 10.62
C PRO A 258 19.44 15.54 10.70
N VAL A 259 18.48 15.03 11.46
CA VAL A 259 17.27 15.78 11.85
C VAL A 259 17.65 16.81 12.92
N THR A 260 17.43 18.08 12.63
CA THR A 260 17.64 19.17 13.60
C THR A 260 16.41 19.36 14.45
N ILE A 261 16.59 19.39 15.78
CA ILE A 261 15.54 19.67 16.76
C ILE A 261 16.00 20.84 17.63
N ASP A 262 15.43 22.02 17.41
CA ASP A 262 15.78 23.28 18.09
C ASP A 262 14.54 24.01 18.61
N GLY A 263 14.75 25.05 19.42
CA GLY A 263 13.70 25.86 20.04
C GLY A 263 13.38 25.44 21.48
N SER A 264 12.23 25.89 22.00
CA SER A 264 11.86 25.66 23.40
C SER A 264 10.56 24.87 23.54
N ILE A 265 10.55 23.87 24.43
CA ILE A 265 9.35 23.12 24.83
C ILE A 265 8.95 23.47 26.27
N THR A 266 7.66 23.64 26.54
CA THR A 266 7.18 24.01 27.87
C THR A 266 7.29 22.82 28.83
N PRO A 267 7.83 23.00 30.06
CA PRO A 267 7.82 21.96 31.08
C PRO A 267 6.40 21.46 31.36
N GLY A 268 6.19 20.14 31.39
CA GLY A 268 4.84 19.54 31.52
C GLY A 268 3.90 19.82 30.34
N GLY A 269 4.41 20.39 29.25
CA GLY A 269 3.66 20.71 28.05
C GLY A 269 3.33 19.47 27.21
N ARG A 270 2.61 19.69 26.10
CA ARG A 270 2.26 18.63 25.16
C ARG A 270 3.50 18.11 24.44
N GLU A 271 3.58 16.79 24.31
CA GLU A 271 4.57 16.11 23.48
C GLU A 271 4.40 16.46 22.00
N ILE A 272 5.51 16.45 21.27
CA ILE A 272 5.55 16.74 19.83
C ILE A 272 5.89 15.46 19.10
N TRP A 273 5.14 15.18 18.04
CA TRP A 273 5.23 13.97 17.26
C TRP A 273 5.51 14.33 15.80
N ARG A 274 6.56 13.78 15.22
CA ARG A 274 6.91 13.98 13.80
C ARG A 274 7.33 12.66 13.17
N GLN A 275 6.55 12.21 12.20
CA GLN A 275 6.91 11.06 11.36
C GLN A 275 7.80 11.52 10.20
N MET A 276 8.85 10.76 9.91
CA MET A 276 9.83 11.06 8.86
C MET A 276 10.38 9.78 8.24
N THR A 277 10.84 9.86 6.99
CA THR A 277 11.54 8.76 6.31
C THR A 277 12.87 8.43 6.98
N VAL A 278 13.33 7.18 6.89
CA VAL A 278 14.71 6.81 7.25
C VAL A 278 15.66 7.05 6.08
N SER A 279 16.94 7.30 6.35
CA SER A 279 17.96 7.41 5.30
C SER A 279 18.46 6.07 4.81
N ASP A 280 18.67 5.13 5.73
CA ASP A 280 19.09 3.76 5.46
C ASP A 280 18.05 2.78 6.03
N PRO A 281 17.12 2.29 5.20
CA PRO A 281 16.14 1.28 5.57
C PRO A 281 16.73 0.00 6.19
N ALA A 282 17.84 -0.49 5.66
CA ALA A 282 18.42 -1.75 6.09
C ALA A 282 19.09 -1.61 7.46
N ALA A 283 19.82 -0.50 7.67
CA ALA A 283 20.36 -0.16 8.99
C ALA A 283 19.24 0.01 10.02
N ASN A 284 18.16 0.72 9.65
CA ASN A 284 17.03 0.94 10.55
C ASN A 284 16.37 -0.38 10.97
N ALA A 285 16.09 -1.27 10.01
CA ALA A 285 15.54 -2.60 10.29
C ALA A 285 16.46 -3.41 11.21
N ALA A 286 17.77 -3.40 10.96
CA ALA A 286 18.75 -4.10 11.79
C ALA A 286 18.84 -3.52 13.21
N SER A 287 18.75 -2.20 13.38
CA SER A 287 18.79 -1.59 14.71
C SER A 287 17.52 -1.87 15.54
N VAL A 288 16.34 -1.83 14.90
CA VAL A 288 15.10 -2.28 15.56
C VAL A 288 15.20 -3.76 15.91
N PHE A 289 15.69 -4.61 15.01
CA PHE A 289 15.82 -6.04 15.28
C PHE A 289 16.81 -6.31 16.43
N ARG A 290 17.90 -5.56 16.54
CA ARG A 290 18.80 -5.61 17.72
C ARG A 290 18.07 -5.31 19.02
N LYS A 291 17.14 -4.35 19.03
CA LYS A 291 16.31 -4.06 20.20
C LYS A 291 15.41 -5.25 20.57
N VAL A 292 14.85 -5.94 19.57
CA VAL A 292 14.05 -7.15 19.73
C VAL A 292 14.88 -8.34 20.24
N LEU A 293 16.15 -8.45 19.84
CA LEU A 293 17.10 -9.44 20.36
C LEU A 293 17.45 -9.18 21.83
N ALA A 294 17.74 -7.93 22.18
CA ALA A 294 18.04 -7.53 23.55
C ALA A 294 16.85 -7.82 24.50
N SER A 295 15.61 -7.64 24.05
CA SER A 295 14.43 -7.99 24.85
C SER A 295 14.26 -9.50 25.10
N ARG A 296 15.04 -10.34 24.40
CA ARG A 296 15.11 -11.80 24.58
C ARG A 296 16.38 -12.26 25.28
N GLY A 297 17.16 -11.32 25.82
CA GLY A 297 18.42 -11.62 26.50
C GLY A 297 19.56 -11.99 25.55
N ILE A 298 19.44 -11.70 24.25
CA ILE A 298 20.53 -11.89 23.29
C ILE A 298 21.34 -10.59 23.20
N GLU A 299 22.60 -10.65 23.59
CA GLU A 299 23.54 -9.53 23.48
C GLU A 299 24.16 -9.49 22.06
N VAL A 300 24.34 -8.29 21.51
CA VAL A 300 25.06 -8.08 20.23
C VAL A 300 26.22 -7.13 20.49
N VAL A 301 27.44 -7.65 20.44
CA VAL A 301 28.67 -6.93 20.83
C VAL A 301 29.13 -5.98 19.73
N GLY A 302 29.11 -6.41 18.46
CA GLY A 302 29.62 -5.64 17.33
C GLY A 302 28.72 -4.50 16.82
N GLY A 303 27.61 -4.22 17.51
CA GLY A 303 26.69 -3.13 17.12
C GLY A 303 25.89 -3.42 15.85
N VAL A 304 25.54 -2.38 15.09
CA VAL A 304 24.74 -2.45 13.86
C VAL A 304 25.59 -2.04 12.67
N ARG A 305 25.47 -2.78 11.56
CA ARG A 305 26.09 -2.48 10.27
C ARG A 305 25.09 -2.67 9.13
N THR A 306 25.34 -2.01 8.02
CA THR A 306 24.53 -2.10 6.79
C THR A 306 25.38 -2.55 5.61
N VAL A 307 24.74 -3.14 4.61
CA VAL A 307 25.34 -3.53 3.34
C VAL A 307 24.49 -2.93 2.22
N GLY A 308 25.04 -1.92 1.55
CA GLY A 308 24.34 -1.18 0.49
C GLY A 308 24.65 -1.65 -0.93
N ASP A 309 25.68 -2.48 -1.12
CA ASP A 309 26.11 -2.93 -2.45
C ASP A 309 26.34 -4.46 -2.50
N ALA A 310 25.87 -5.09 -3.58
CA ALA A 310 25.92 -6.54 -3.75
C ALA A 310 27.35 -7.11 -3.75
N SER A 311 28.36 -6.34 -4.18
CA SER A 311 29.77 -6.77 -4.12
C SER A 311 30.29 -6.91 -2.69
N SER A 312 29.71 -6.17 -1.75
CA SER A 312 30.04 -6.22 -0.32
C SER A 312 29.20 -7.23 0.47
N SER A 313 28.08 -7.69 -0.09
CA SER A 313 27.23 -8.71 0.52
C SER A 313 27.91 -10.08 0.55
N ARG A 314 27.76 -10.78 1.68
CA ARG A 314 28.14 -12.19 1.80
C ARG A 314 27.04 -13.14 1.34
N VAL A 315 25.85 -12.62 1.03
CA VAL A 315 24.66 -13.36 0.62
C VAL A 315 24.48 -13.31 -0.90
N THR A 316 24.37 -12.11 -1.47
CA THR A 316 23.99 -11.91 -2.90
C THR A 316 25.13 -12.07 -3.88
N ARG A 317 26.39 -12.10 -3.42
CA ARG A 317 27.58 -12.34 -4.25
C ARG A 317 27.55 -13.69 -5.01
N ARG A 318 26.56 -14.57 -4.75
CA ARG A 318 26.50 -15.96 -5.24
C ARG A 318 25.14 -16.48 -5.72
N SER A 319 24.02 -15.73 -5.62
CA SER A 319 22.68 -16.22 -6.01
C SER A 319 21.68 -15.11 -6.34
N LEU A 320 20.72 -15.40 -7.23
CA LEU A 320 19.70 -14.46 -7.70
C LEU A 320 18.52 -14.30 -6.71
N TRP A 321 18.18 -15.33 -5.93
CA TRP A 321 16.90 -15.39 -5.19
C TRP A 321 17.01 -15.70 -3.70
N ALA A 322 17.96 -16.55 -3.31
CA ALA A 322 18.14 -16.99 -1.93
C ALA A 322 19.61 -17.37 -1.68
N PRO A 323 20.13 -17.28 -0.44
CA PRO A 323 21.46 -17.79 -0.13
C PRO A 323 21.59 -19.24 -0.63
N SER A 324 22.62 -19.57 -1.42
CA SER A 324 22.85 -20.95 -1.84
C SER A 324 23.32 -21.79 -0.65
N ILE A 325 22.37 -22.38 0.09
CA ILE A 325 22.64 -23.25 1.23
C ILE A 325 23.01 -24.64 0.70
N GLY A 326 24.30 -24.84 0.40
CA GLY A 326 24.85 -26.16 0.09
C GLY A 326 25.78 -26.63 1.22
N ALA A 327 25.58 -27.86 1.70
CA ALA A 327 26.51 -28.50 2.63
C ALA A 327 27.92 -28.55 2.00
N GLY A 328 28.89 -27.91 2.64
CA GLY A 328 30.29 -27.83 2.16
C GLY A 328 30.74 -26.48 1.59
N ARG A 329 29.91 -25.42 1.61
CA ARG A 329 30.30 -24.08 1.13
C ARG A 329 30.56 -23.13 2.30
N SER A 330 31.64 -22.34 2.23
CA SER A 330 31.92 -21.25 3.18
C SER A 330 30.97 -20.07 2.98
N GLY A 331 30.21 -19.66 4.00
CA GLY A 331 29.31 -18.51 3.93
C GLY A 331 28.22 -18.51 5.02
N PRO A 332 27.36 -17.47 5.07
CA PRO A 332 26.31 -17.37 6.08
C PRO A 332 25.33 -18.54 6.01
N ARG A 333 25.04 -19.16 7.17
CA ARG A 333 24.10 -20.26 7.34
C ARG A 333 22.74 -19.74 7.79
N MET A 334 21.66 -20.17 7.14
CA MET A 334 20.31 -19.78 7.54
C MET A 334 19.95 -20.37 8.91
N ILE A 335 19.47 -19.49 9.80
CA ILE A 335 18.88 -19.83 11.09
C ILE A 335 17.36 -19.87 10.97
N ALA A 336 16.77 -18.85 10.35
CA ALA A 336 15.33 -18.73 10.19
C ALA A 336 14.97 -17.95 8.92
N ARG A 337 13.70 -18.05 8.53
CA ARG A 337 13.11 -17.26 7.46
C ARG A 337 11.70 -16.82 7.83
N HIS A 338 11.35 -15.61 7.41
CA HIS A 338 10.01 -15.06 7.43
C HIS A 338 9.46 -15.07 6.00
N GLU A 339 8.18 -15.42 5.85
CA GLU A 339 7.46 -15.34 4.58
C GLU A 339 6.29 -14.37 4.70
N SER A 340 6.16 -13.48 3.71
CA SER A 340 5.12 -12.47 3.66
C SER A 340 3.72 -13.08 3.43
N PRO A 341 2.63 -12.34 3.69
CA PRO A 341 1.35 -12.52 3.00
C PRO A 341 1.51 -12.62 1.46
N PRO A 342 0.54 -13.23 0.76
CA PRO A 342 0.63 -13.38 -0.70
C PRO A 342 0.57 -12.00 -1.38
N LEU A 343 1.26 -11.86 -2.52
CA LEU A 343 1.44 -10.61 -3.26
C LEU A 343 0.13 -9.88 -3.51
N ILE A 344 -0.96 -10.62 -3.74
CA ILE A 344 -2.28 -10.03 -3.98
C ILE A 344 -2.74 -9.10 -2.84
N GLU A 345 -2.41 -9.38 -1.58
CA GLU A 345 -2.73 -8.51 -0.45
C GLU A 345 -1.96 -7.18 -0.53
N TYR A 346 -0.75 -7.21 -1.09
CA TYR A 346 0.07 -6.02 -1.31
C TYR A 346 -0.42 -5.23 -2.52
N LEU A 347 -0.83 -5.90 -3.61
CA LEU A 347 -1.37 -5.20 -4.77
C LEU A 347 -2.71 -4.50 -4.45
N LYS A 348 -3.51 -5.04 -3.53
CA LYS A 348 -4.67 -4.34 -2.96
C LYS A 348 -4.25 -3.05 -2.27
N ILE A 349 -3.16 -3.04 -1.49
CA ILE A 349 -2.64 -1.81 -0.87
C ILE A 349 -2.12 -0.83 -1.93
N VAL A 350 -1.36 -1.32 -2.91
CA VAL A 350 -0.84 -0.51 -4.03
C VAL A 350 -1.98 0.24 -4.72
N ASN A 351 -3.06 -0.44 -5.08
CA ASN A 351 -4.13 0.18 -5.85
C ASN A 351 -5.18 0.89 -4.99
N LYS A 352 -5.64 0.30 -3.88
CA LYS A 352 -6.71 0.85 -3.01
C LYS A 352 -6.23 1.97 -2.08
N LYS A 353 -5.05 1.81 -1.47
CA LYS A 353 -4.44 2.87 -0.63
C LYS A 353 -3.51 3.77 -1.43
N SER A 354 -3.22 3.44 -2.69
CA SER A 354 -2.29 4.20 -3.56
C SER A 354 -0.86 4.28 -3.00
N HIS A 355 -0.41 3.24 -2.30
CA HIS A 355 0.84 3.29 -1.53
C HIS A 355 2.10 3.25 -2.43
N ASN A 356 2.99 4.25 -2.29
CA ASN A 356 4.17 4.40 -3.17
C ASN A 356 5.24 3.35 -2.91
N LEU A 357 5.69 3.21 -1.66
CA LEU A 357 6.72 2.23 -1.29
C LEU A 357 6.38 0.81 -1.78
N PHE A 358 5.15 0.33 -1.55
CA PHE A 358 4.70 -0.98 -2.03
C PHE A 358 4.78 -1.10 -3.55
N ALA A 359 4.44 -0.04 -4.30
CA ALA A 359 4.51 -0.05 -5.75
C ALA A 359 5.96 -0.09 -6.25
N ASP A 360 6.85 0.71 -5.67
CA ASP A 360 8.26 0.81 -6.06
C ASP A 360 9.03 -0.47 -5.73
N VAL A 361 8.79 -1.04 -4.55
CA VAL A 361 9.31 -2.35 -4.16
C VAL A 361 8.78 -3.45 -5.08
N THR A 362 7.49 -3.43 -5.44
CA THR A 362 6.93 -4.40 -6.40
C THR A 362 7.59 -4.27 -7.77
N LEU A 363 7.81 -3.05 -8.27
CA LEU A 363 8.48 -2.80 -9.55
C LEU A 363 9.92 -3.35 -9.53
N LYS A 364 10.69 -3.03 -8.50
CA LYS A 364 12.06 -3.53 -8.33
C LYS A 364 12.09 -5.05 -8.21
N THR A 365 11.11 -5.64 -7.54
CA THR A 365 10.95 -7.10 -7.44
C THR A 365 10.76 -7.71 -8.82
N VAL A 366 9.82 -7.21 -9.61
CA VAL A 366 9.61 -7.67 -10.99
C VAL A 366 10.91 -7.58 -11.81
N GLY A 367 11.64 -6.48 -11.73
CA GLY A 367 12.94 -6.32 -12.38
C GLY A 367 13.94 -7.39 -11.93
N ARG A 368 14.05 -7.60 -10.62
CA ARG A 368 14.97 -8.58 -10.02
C ARG A 368 14.63 -10.01 -10.42
N VAL A 369 13.36 -10.38 -10.37
CA VAL A 369 12.87 -11.74 -10.67
C VAL A 369 13.04 -12.08 -12.14
N VAL A 370 12.62 -11.18 -13.03
CA VAL A 370 12.54 -11.49 -14.47
C VAL A 370 13.88 -11.28 -15.17
N ARG A 371 14.68 -10.29 -14.73
CA ARG A 371 15.91 -9.89 -15.43
C ARG A 371 17.17 -9.91 -14.57
N GLY A 372 17.06 -10.22 -13.28
CA GLY A 372 18.18 -10.13 -12.34
C GLY A 372 18.53 -8.68 -11.94
N ASP A 373 17.79 -7.68 -12.38
CA ASP A 373 18.06 -6.25 -12.13
C ASP A 373 16.97 -5.66 -11.22
N GLY A 374 17.27 -5.58 -9.93
CA GLY A 374 16.36 -5.07 -8.89
C GLY A 374 16.34 -3.55 -8.75
N SER A 375 16.64 -2.81 -9.82
CA SER A 375 16.57 -1.35 -9.86
C SER A 375 15.26 -0.85 -10.45
N PHE A 376 14.98 0.44 -10.29
CA PHE A 376 13.87 1.10 -10.98
C PHE A 376 13.95 0.90 -12.50
N ALA A 377 15.13 1.11 -13.09
CA ALA A 377 15.37 0.91 -14.52
C ALA A 377 15.13 -0.54 -14.96
N GLY A 378 15.58 -1.50 -14.16
CA GLY A 378 15.35 -2.93 -14.40
C GLY A 378 13.87 -3.28 -14.43
N GLY A 379 13.11 -2.84 -13.42
CA GLY A 379 11.66 -3.04 -13.36
C GLY A 379 10.92 -2.34 -14.50
N SER A 380 11.21 -1.07 -14.77
CA SER A 380 10.62 -0.32 -15.89
C SER A 380 10.91 -0.98 -17.25
N ALA A 381 12.08 -1.59 -17.41
CA ALA A 381 12.41 -2.33 -18.62
C ALA A 381 11.60 -3.61 -18.78
N VAL A 382 11.23 -4.29 -17.68
CA VAL A 382 10.28 -5.42 -17.71
C VAL A 382 8.88 -4.95 -18.09
N VAL A 383 8.39 -3.87 -17.47
CA VAL A 383 7.07 -3.30 -17.80
C VAL A 383 7.01 -2.91 -19.27
N ARG A 384 8.02 -2.22 -19.80
CA ARG A 384 8.09 -1.87 -21.23
C ARG A 384 8.11 -3.11 -22.13
N GLY A 385 8.82 -4.17 -21.72
CA GLY A 385 8.82 -5.46 -22.41
C GLY A 385 7.43 -6.11 -22.44
N PHE A 386 6.73 -6.14 -21.32
CA PHE A 386 5.34 -6.61 -21.20
C PHE A 386 4.39 -5.81 -22.11
N LEU A 387 4.49 -4.48 -22.09
CA LEU A 387 3.69 -3.60 -22.93
C LEU A 387 3.88 -3.87 -24.44
N ALA A 388 5.14 -4.00 -24.88
CA ALA A 388 5.45 -4.22 -26.29
C ALA A 388 5.12 -5.65 -26.76
N SER A 389 5.46 -6.66 -25.94
CA SER A 389 5.45 -8.06 -26.37
C SER A 389 4.14 -8.79 -26.06
N GLU A 390 3.43 -8.45 -25.00
CA GLU A 390 2.22 -9.16 -24.56
C GLU A 390 0.96 -8.31 -24.71
N VAL A 391 1.01 -7.04 -24.29
CA VAL A 391 -0.12 -6.10 -24.43
C VAL A 391 -0.26 -5.60 -25.87
N LYS A 392 0.85 -5.57 -26.63
CA LYS A 392 0.93 -5.08 -28.02
C LYS A 392 0.53 -3.61 -28.18
N THR A 393 0.89 -2.77 -27.21
CA THR A 393 0.67 -1.30 -27.27
C THR A 393 1.91 -0.56 -27.79
N ASP A 394 1.74 0.65 -28.31
CA ASP A 394 2.85 1.48 -28.77
C ASP A 394 3.66 2.03 -27.59
N THR A 395 4.91 1.55 -27.48
CA THR A 395 5.83 1.96 -26.42
C THR A 395 6.75 3.12 -26.78
N ALA A 396 6.74 3.61 -28.02
CA ALA A 396 7.67 4.65 -28.45
C ALA A 396 7.48 5.93 -27.63
N GLY A 397 8.50 6.45 -26.92
CA GLY A 397 8.35 7.68 -26.12
C GLY A 397 7.53 7.55 -24.84
N LEU A 398 7.14 6.33 -24.41
CA LEU A 398 6.72 6.11 -23.03
C LEU A 398 7.92 6.26 -22.08
N VAL A 399 7.68 6.87 -20.92
CA VAL A 399 8.68 7.06 -19.87
C VAL A 399 8.11 6.54 -18.56
N MET A 400 8.85 5.65 -17.89
CA MET A 400 8.53 5.08 -16.59
C MET A 400 9.80 5.07 -15.75
N LEU A 401 9.89 5.96 -14.76
CA LEU A 401 11.07 6.16 -13.91
C LEU A 401 10.90 5.54 -12.54
N ASP A 402 9.66 5.32 -12.09
CA ASP A 402 9.35 4.64 -10.85
C ASP A 402 8.13 3.70 -11.01
N GLY A 403 7.74 3.01 -9.93
CA GLY A 403 6.58 2.11 -9.93
C GLY A 403 5.30 2.77 -9.44
N SER A 404 5.44 3.90 -8.76
CA SER A 404 4.37 4.59 -8.03
C SER A 404 3.70 5.70 -8.83
N GLY A 405 4.35 6.22 -9.87
CA GLY A 405 3.97 7.41 -10.62
C GLY A 405 4.14 8.69 -9.82
N LEU A 406 5.12 8.75 -8.92
CA LEU A 406 5.42 9.97 -8.18
C LEU A 406 6.28 10.92 -9.02
N SER A 407 7.13 10.38 -9.89
CA SER A 407 7.92 11.16 -10.83
C SER A 407 7.02 11.96 -11.78
N SER A 408 7.15 13.28 -11.76
CA SER A 408 6.45 14.17 -12.70
C SER A 408 6.97 14.01 -14.14
N MET A 409 8.07 13.28 -14.34
CA MET A 409 8.69 13.03 -15.64
C MET A 409 8.16 11.76 -16.34
N ASP A 410 7.34 10.95 -15.66
CA ASP A 410 6.68 9.80 -16.29
C ASP A 410 5.77 10.24 -17.44
N ARG A 411 5.70 9.45 -18.51
CA ARG A 411 4.91 9.77 -19.71
C ARG A 411 4.16 8.54 -20.18
N MET A 412 2.84 8.58 -20.00
CA MET A 412 1.90 7.53 -20.44
C MET A 412 0.72 8.15 -21.18
N SER A 413 0.05 7.35 -22.00
CA SER A 413 -1.16 7.77 -22.72
C SER A 413 -2.41 7.05 -22.20
N ALA A 414 -3.59 7.61 -22.46
CA ALA A 414 -4.83 6.92 -22.16
C ALA A 414 -4.96 5.57 -22.89
N SER A 415 -4.47 5.50 -24.13
CA SER A 415 -4.44 4.26 -24.91
C SER A 415 -3.63 3.16 -24.22
N THR A 416 -2.47 3.48 -23.64
CA THR A 416 -1.63 2.53 -22.91
C THR A 416 -2.38 1.89 -21.74
N PHE A 417 -3.11 2.68 -20.94
CA PHE A 417 -3.87 2.14 -19.81
C PHE A 417 -5.08 1.32 -20.25
N VAL A 418 -5.80 1.74 -21.28
CA VAL A 418 -6.94 0.98 -21.82
C VAL A 418 -6.47 -0.35 -22.43
N ASP A 419 -5.35 -0.37 -23.14
CA ASP A 419 -4.78 -1.60 -23.69
C ASP A 419 -4.39 -2.59 -22.59
N VAL A 420 -3.80 -2.12 -21.49
CA VAL A 420 -3.46 -2.95 -20.33
C VAL A 420 -4.71 -3.47 -19.64
N LEU A 421 -5.72 -2.63 -19.42
CA LEU A 421 -7.01 -3.05 -18.85
C LEU A 421 -7.66 -4.11 -19.75
N LYS A 422 -7.60 -3.95 -21.07
CA LYS A 422 -8.13 -4.91 -22.06
C LYS A 422 -7.37 -6.23 -22.04
N HIS A 423 -6.04 -6.18 -21.95
CA HIS A 423 -5.20 -7.35 -21.84
C HIS A 423 -5.52 -8.12 -20.55
N MET A 424 -5.51 -7.44 -19.40
CA MET A 424 -5.82 -8.06 -18.12
C MET A 424 -7.24 -8.62 -18.06
N ALA A 425 -8.23 -7.91 -18.61
CA ALA A 425 -9.61 -8.38 -18.70
C ALA A 425 -9.80 -9.62 -19.58
N ARG A 426 -8.79 -10.01 -20.36
CA ARG A 426 -8.79 -11.24 -21.18
C ARG A 426 -7.86 -12.32 -20.64
N SER A 427 -7.15 -12.04 -19.55
CA SER A 427 -6.23 -12.98 -18.90
C SER A 427 -6.93 -13.79 -17.81
N ASP A 428 -6.30 -14.91 -17.44
CA ASP A 428 -6.64 -15.70 -16.25
C ASP A 428 -6.44 -14.93 -14.93
N GLN A 429 -5.60 -13.88 -14.95
CA GLN A 429 -5.35 -13.00 -13.81
C GLN A 429 -6.43 -11.92 -13.59
N TRP A 430 -7.50 -11.90 -14.40
CA TRP A 430 -8.50 -10.83 -14.33
C TRP A 430 -9.16 -10.71 -12.95
N SER A 431 -9.51 -11.83 -12.31
CA SER A 431 -10.15 -11.83 -10.99
C SER A 431 -9.26 -11.16 -9.94
N SER A 432 -8.00 -11.55 -9.88
CA SER A 432 -6.99 -10.97 -9.00
C SER A 432 -6.74 -9.49 -9.32
N TYR A 433 -6.63 -9.12 -10.60
CA TYR A 433 -6.41 -7.72 -10.97
C TYR A 433 -7.60 -6.83 -10.61
N TRP A 434 -8.81 -7.29 -10.92
CA TRP A 434 -10.09 -6.61 -10.65
C TRP A 434 -10.31 -6.32 -9.16
N GLU A 435 -9.95 -7.25 -8.28
CA GLU A 435 -10.13 -7.05 -6.83
C GLU A 435 -9.17 -6.01 -6.23
N THR A 436 -8.06 -5.69 -6.91
CA THR A 436 -7.15 -4.62 -6.46
C THR A 436 -7.70 -3.22 -6.75
N LEU A 437 -8.61 -3.07 -7.72
CA LEU A 437 -9.07 -1.76 -8.17
C LEU A 437 -10.00 -1.10 -7.13
N PRO A 438 -9.80 0.20 -6.79
CA PRO A 438 -10.70 0.95 -5.91
C PRO A 438 -12.13 1.03 -6.48
N GLU A 439 -13.12 0.81 -5.63
CA GLU A 439 -14.54 0.89 -5.99
C GLU A 439 -15.13 2.29 -5.74
N ALA A 440 -15.83 2.83 -6.73
CA ALA A 440 -16.53 4.11 -6.63
C ALA A 440 -17.67 4.06 -5.59
N GLY A 441 -17.86 5.17 -4.88
CA GLY A 441 -18.82 5.28 -3.78
C GLY A 441 -18.38 4.59 -2.47
N ASN A 442 -17.26 3.85 -2.46
CA ASN A 442 -16.76 3.20 -1.26
C ASN A 442 -15.97 4.18 -0.38
N GLN A 443 -16.37 4.34 0.89
CA GLN A 443 -15.78 5.31 1.82
C GLN A 443 -14.29 5.10 2.11
N ARG A 444 -13.77 3.89 1.97
CA ARG A 444 -12.37 3.54 2.27
C ARG A 444 -11.49 3.43 1.02
N GLU A 445 -12.07 3.59 -0.16
CA GLU A 445 -11.41 3.44 -1.46
C GLU A 445 -11.67 4.71 -2.30
N LEU A 446 -12.43 4.60 -3.40
CA LEU A 446 -12.84 5.75 -4.19
C LEU A 446 -14.17 6.32 -3.66
N ARG A 447 -14.09 7.19 -2.65
CA ARG A 447 -15.27 7.81 -1.99
C ARG A 447 -16.15 8.67 -2.91
N ARG A 448 -15.63 9.09 -4.07
CA ARG A 448 -16.35 9.92 -5.04
C ARG A 448 -17.42 9.12 -5.78
N MET A 449 -18.31 9.82 -6.49
CA MET A 449 -19.42 9.22 -7.24
C MET A 449 -20.38 8.38 -6.36
N TYR A 450 -20.50 8.70 -5.08
CA TYR A 450 -21.53 8.12 -4.20
C TYR A 450 -22.93 8.57 -4.65
N GLN A 451 -23.93 7.70 -4.52
CA GLN A 451 -25.32 7.97 -4.96
C GLN A 451 -25.46 8.27 -6.45
N THR A 452 -24.60 7.69 -7.28
CA THR A 452 -24.70 7.74 -8.75
C THR A 452 -24.68 6.33 -9.34
N PRO A 453 -25.01 6.14 -10.62
CA PRO A 453 -24.90 4.83 -11.29
C PRO A 453 -23.49 4.21 -11.29
N ALA A 454 -22.45 5.01 -11.02
CA ALA A 454 -21.09 4.52 -10.89
C ALA A 454 -20.81 3.88 -9.51
N ALA A 455 -21.56 4.21 -8.46
CA ALA A 455 -21.35 3.68 -7.12
C ALA A 455 -21.52 2.14 -7.07
N GLY A 456 -20.53 1.43 -6.53
CA GLY A 456 -20.53 -0.04 -6.49
C GLY A 456 -20.38 -0.73 -7.86
N ASN A 457 -20.17 0.04 -8.92
CA ASN A 457 -20.07 -0.43 -10.31
C ASN A 457 -18.70 -0.10 -10.90
N LEU A 458 -18.34 1.18 -10.94
CA LEU A 458 -17.06 1.64 -11.45
C LEU A 458 -15.93 1.24 -10.49
N ARG A 459 -14.90 0.58 -11.04
CA ARG A 459 -13.65 0.37 -10.32
C ARG A 459 -12.48 0.96 -11.09
N ALA A 460 -11.72 1.84 -10.46
CA ALA A 460 -10.67 2.60 -11.11
C ALA A 460 -9.57 3.05 -10.17
N LYS A 461 -8.34 3.09 -10.68
CA LYS A 461 -7.20 3.69 -9.99
C LYS A 461 -7.24 5.20 -10.20
N THR A 462 -6.93 5.93 -9.13
CA THR A 462 -6.74 7.39 -9.13
C THR A 462 -5.27 7.76 -9.28
N GLY A 463 -5.00 8.95 -9.83
CA GLY A 463 -3.67 9.58 -9.86
C GLY A 463 -3.76 11.05 -9.46
N THR A 464 -2.83 11.54 -8.62
CA THR A 464 -2.74 12.97 -8.27
C THR A 464 -1.32 13.32 -7.87
N ILE A 465 -0.75 14.30 -8.56
CA ILE A 465 0.44 15.07 -8.15
C ILE A 465 0.14 16.55 -8.47
N GLU A 466 1.09 17.45 -8.25
CA GLU A 466 0.92 18.87 -8.57
C GLU A 466 0.49 19.06 -10.04
N HIS A 467 -0.58 19.84 -10.27
CA HIS A 467 -1.16 20.12 -11.59
C HIS A 467 -1.54 18.90 -12.45
N VAL A 468 -1.65 17.70 -11.85
CA VAL A 468 -1.99 16.46 -12.56
C VAL A 468 -3.08 15.69 -11.83
N SER A 469 -4.07 15.19 -12.58
CA SER A 469 -5.09 14.28 -12.06
C SER A 469 -5.39 13.19 -13.09
N ALA A 470 -5.62 11.97 -12.61
CA ALA A 470 -5.92 10.84 -13.49
C ALA A 470 -6.96 9.89 -12.86
N LEU A 471 -7.73 9.23 -13.71
CA LEU A 471 -8.65 8.15 -13.34
C LEU A 471 -8.74 7.13 -14.48
N SER A 472 -8.37 5.88 -14.22
CA SER A 472 -8.46 4.80 -15.22
C SER A 472 -8.98 3.51 -14.62
N GLY A 473 -9.86 2.83 -15.34
CA GLY A 473 -10.51 1.63 -14.84
C GLY A 473 -11.60 1.09 -15.76
N VAL A 474 -12.57 0.41 -15.16
CA VAL A 474 -13.69 -0.21 -15.86
C VAL A 474 -15.00 0.16 -15.18
N VAL A 475 -16.04 0.31 -15.98
CA VAL A 475 -17.40 0.57 -15.52
C VAL A 475 -18.36 -0.22 -16.41
N ARG A 476 -19.48 -0.69 -15.85
CA ARG A 476 -20.58 -1.24 -16.65
C ARG A 476 -21.56 -0.13 -17.01
N SER A 477 -22.00 -0.11 -18.26
CA SER A 477 -23.10 0.72 -18.74
C SER A 477 -24.43 0.31 -18.07
N ALA A 478 -25.50 1.08 -18.29
CA ALA A 478 -26.81 0.83 -17.71
C ALA A 478 -27.40 -0.55 -18.10
N ASN A 479 -27.05 -1.07 -19.28
CA ASN A 479 -27.44 -2.41 -19.75
C ASN A 479 -26.29 -3.44 -19.72
N GLY A 480 -25.21 -3.16 -18.97
CA GLY A 480 -24.19 -4.14 -18.63
C GLY A 480 -22.98 -4.23 -19.57
N GLU A 481 -22.89 -3.38 -20.60
CA GLU A 481 -21.69 -3.29 -21.47
C GLU A 481 -20.48 -2.88 -20.64
N ARG A 482 -19.36 -3.60 -20.72
CA ARG A 482 -18.13 -3.26 -19.98
C ARG A 482 -17.35 -2.23 -20.77
N ILE A 483 -17.15 -1.08 -20.17
CA ILE A 483 -16.42 0.04 -20.75
C ILE A 483 -15.09 0.19 -20.02
N LEU A 484 -14.01 0.02 -20.76
CA LEU A 484 -12.66 0.34 -20.30
C LEU A 484 -12.42 1.83 -20.56
N PHE A 485 -11.86 2.54 -19.59
CA PHE A 485 -11.58 3.96 -19.77
C PHE A 485 -10.29 4.40 -19.10
N SER A 486 -9.73 5.49 -19.62
CA SER A 486 -8.61 6.20 -19.03
C SER A 486 -8.75 7.69 -19.26
N ILE A 487 -8.53 8.48 -18.21
CA ILE A 487 -8.55 9.95 -18.22
C ILE A 487 -7.25 10.41 -17.55
N ILE A 488 -6.43 11.16 -18.27
CA ILE A 488 -5.21 11.79 -17.76
C ILE A 488 -5.31 13.28 -18.05
N ALA A 489 -5.23 14.10 -17.01
CA ALA A 489 -5.29 15.56 -17.10
C ALA A 489 -3.99 16.15 -16.54
N ASN A 490 -3.31 16.97 -17.32
CA ASN A 490 -2.09 17.70 -16.94
C ASN A 490 -2.32 19.20 -17.08
N ASP A 491 -1.45 19.99 -16.44
CA ASP A 491 -1.51 21.46 -16.45
C ASP A 491 -2.87 21.99 -15.99
N VAL A 492 -3.51 21.24 -15.07
CA VAL A 492 -4.80 21.60 -14.51
C VAL A 492 -4.61 22.68 -13.46
N PRO A 493 -5.48 23.71 -13.43
CA PRO A 493 -5.35 24.81 -12.48
C PRO A 493 -5.60 24.33 -11.05
N THR A 494 -6.50 23.37 -10.87
CA THR A 494 -6.69 22.66 -9.60
C THR A 494 -7.03 21.20 -9.84
N THR A 495 -6.46 20.30 -9.04
CA THR A 495 -6.76 18.86 -9.13
C THR A 495 -8.21 18.54 -8.76
N TYR A 496 -8.86 19.38 -7.92
CA TYR A 496 -10.29 19.25 -7.60
C TYR A 496 -11.19 19.44 -8.81
N SER A 497 -10.90 20.42 -9.68
CA SER A 497 -11.71 20.65 -10.87
C SER A 497 -11.57 19.52 -11.90
N ALA A 498 -10.36 19.00 -12.09
CA ALA A 498 -10.10 17.83 -12.92
C ALA A 498 -10.86 16.60 -12.41
N LYS A 499 -10.89 16.39 -11.09
CA LYS A 499 -11.66 15.31 -10.45
C LYS A 499 -13.16 15.38 -10.75
N ARG A 500 -13.75 16.57 -10.82
CA ARG A 500 -15.17 16.71 -11.21
C ARG A 500 -15.43 16.31 -12.66
N ILE A 501 -14.46 16.54 -13.56
CA ILE A 501 -14.55 16.05 -14.94
C ILE A 501 -14.45 14.53 -14.96
N GLU A 502 -13.48 13.96 -14.23
CA GLU A 502 -13.35 12.50 -14.10
C GLU A 502 -14.64 11.85 -13.59
N ASP A 503 -15.25 12.42 -12.55
CA ASP A 503 -16.51 11.93 -11.99
C ASP A 503 -17.65 12.03 -13.01
N ARG A 504 -17.77 13.17 -13.72
CA ARG A 504 -18.79 13.35 -14.77
C ARG A 504 -18.64 12.30 -15.86
N ILE A 505 -17.43 12.08 -16.37
CA ILE A 505 -17.16 11.07 -17.40
C ILE A 505 -17.53 9.67 -16.86
N GLY A 506 -17.07 9.30 -15.67
CA GLY A 506 -17.38 8.00 -15.06
C GLY A 506 -18.88 7.77 -14.87
N ILE A 507 -19.63 8.80 -14.46
CA ILE A 507 -21.09 8.75 -14.32
C ILE A 507 -21.79 8.64 -15.67
N SER A 508 -21.38 9.40 -16.68
CA SER A 508 -21.94 9.33 -18.04
C SER A 508 -21.72 7.95 -18.64
N LEU A 509 -20.52 7.36 -18.47
CA LEU A 509 -20.25 5.99 -18.92
C LEU A 509 -21.09 4.95 -18.18
N ALA A 510 -21.29 5.09 -16.87
CA ALA A 510 -22.15 4.19 -16.08
C ALA A 510 -23.63 4.29 -16.47
N SER A 511 -24.07 5.46 -16.94
CA SER A 511 -25.46 5.73 -17.32
C SER A 511 -25.75 5.47 -18.79
N PHE A 512 -24.70 5.23 -19.58
CA PHE A 512 -24.80 5.00 -21.02
C PHE A 512 -25.57 3.71 -21.32
N GLU A 513 -26.25 3.66 -22.46
CA GLU A 513 -26.95 2.48 -22.93
C GLU A 513 -26.99 2.47 -24.46
N ARG A 514 -26.67 1.35 -25.09
CA ARG A 514 -26.96 1.10 -26.51
C ARG A 514 -27.22 -0.39 -26.73
N PRO A 515 -27.89 -0.79 -27.83
CA PRO A 515 -27.86 -2.19 -28.26
C PRO A 515 -26.41 -2.61 -28.54
N PHE A 516 -25.96 -3.72 -27.96
CA PHE A 516 -24.69 -4.35 -28.28
C PHE A 516 -24.86 -5.87 -28.35
N SER A 517 -23.98 -6.53 -29.09
CA SER A 517 -23.92 -7.99 -29.15
C SER A 517 -22.50 -8.41 -28.80
N VAL A 518 -22.37 -9.48 -28.03
CA VAL A 518 -21.08 -10.04 -27.66
C VAL A 518 -20.57 -10.86 -28.86
N SER A 519 -19.48 -10.43 -29.47
CA SER A 519 -18.80 -11.18 -30.52
C SER A 519 -17.62 -11.97 -29.92
N GLY A 520 -17.88 -13.21 -29.46
CA GLY A 520 -16.82 -14.13 -29.03
C GLY A 520 -17.18 -15.01 -27.81
N PRO A 521 -16.36 -16.02 -27.49
CA PRO A 521 -16.60 -16.92 -26.36
C PRO A 521 -16.58 -16.12 -25.03
N GLU A 522 -17.58 -16.42 -24.20
CA GLU A 522 -17.88 -15.75 -22.94
C GLU A 522 -16.66 -15.58 -22.01
N LEU A 523 -16.27 -14.34 -21.77
CA LEU A 523 -15.48 -13.97 -20.60
C LEU A 523 -16.43 -13.75 -19.42
N ARG A 524 -16.97 -14.86 -18.88
CA ARG A 524 -17.74 -14.86 -17.64
C ARG A 524 -16.84 -14.42 -16.49
N LEU A 525 -17.25 -13.36 -15.81
CA LEU A 525 -16.71 -12.99 -14.51
C LEU A 525 -17.20 -14.03 -13.49
N ALA A 526 -16.29 -14.57 -12.69
CA ALA A 526 -16.62 -15.35 -11.51
C ALA A 526 -17.32 -14.44 -10.47
N SER A 527 -18.63 -14.30 -10.59
CA SER A 527 -19.50 -13.81 -9.51
C SER A 527 -20.85 -14.54 -9.43
N ASP A 528 -21.07 -15.55 -10.28
CA ASP A 528 -22.38 -16.23 -10.40
C ASP A 528 -22.34 -17.74 -10.07
N SER A 529 -21.49 -18.19 -9.14
CA SER A 529 -21.54 -19.58 -8.65
C SER A 529 -21.67 -19.62 -7.13
N VAL A 530 -22.92 -19.78 -6.69
CA VAL A 530 -23.28 -20.42 -5.43
C VAL A 530 -22.78 -21.87 -5.46
N VAL A 531 -22.25 -22.31 -4.32
CA VAL A 531 -21.78 -23.66 -3.94
C VAL A 531 -22.41 -24.83 -4.72
N ALA A 532 -21.58 -25.66 -5.38
CA ALA A 532 -21.60 -27.13 -5.25
C ALA A 532 -20.47 -27.82 -6.06
N ASP A 533 -19.67 -28.57 -5.31
CA ASP A 533 -19.08 -29.90 -5.60
C ASP A 533 -17.97 -30.11 -6.66
N THR A 534 -17.16 -31.10 -6.27
CA THR A 534 -15.88 -31.64 -6.68
C THR A 534 -15.74 -32.07 -8.13
N GLY A 535 -14.56 -31.82 -8.71
CA GLY A 535 -14.16 -32.34 -10.01
C GLY A 535 -12.71 -32.00 -10.33
N VAL A 536 -11.81 -32.94 -10.03
CA VAL A 536 -10.39 -32.88 -10.41
C VAL A 536 -10.25 -32.99 -11.93
N VAL A 537 -9.57 -32.04 -12.57
CA VAL A 537 -8.99 -32.25 -13.90
C VAL A 537 -7.64 -31.54 -14.03
N ALA A 538 -6.70 -32.27 -14.65
CA ALA A 538 -5.27 -32.08 -14.63
C ALA A 538 -4.75 -30.85 -15.40
N ALA A 539 -3.76 -30.16 -14.81
CA ALA A 539 -3.00 -29.09 -15.43
C ALA A 539 -1.85 -29.64 -16.29
N VAL A 540 -1.68 -29.09 -17.50
CA VAL A 540 -0.57 -29.38 -18.40
C VAL A 540 0.54 -28.33 -18.21
N GLY A 541 1.63 -28.77 -17.59
CA GLY A 541 3.04 -28.43 -17.88
C GLY A 541 3.49 -26.97 -18.01
N ALA A 542 3.92 -26.38 -16.90
CA ALA A 542 5.00 -25.38 -16.87
C ALA A 542 6.24 -26.00 -16.18
N PRO A 543 7.48 -25.63 -16.56
CA PRO A 543 8.68 -26.37 -16.15
C PRO A 543 8.97 -26.22 -14.65
N SER A 544 9.17 -27.37 -14.00
CA SER A 544 9.50 -27.52 -12.58
C SER A 544 10.98 -27.24 -12.32
N ILE A 545 11.26 -26.40 -11.32
CA ILE A 545 12.56 -26.31 -10.63
C ILE A 545 12.41 -27.01 -9.28
N ALA A 546 13.32 -27.94 -9.00
CA ALA A 546 13.23 -28.97 -7.97
C ALA A 546 13.08 -28.45 -6.53
N ALA A 547 12.11 -29.01 -5.79
CA ALA A 547 11.95 -28.88 -4.35
C ALA A 547 12.84 -29.89 -3.60
N ALA A 548 13.43 -29.45 -2.48
CA ALA A 548 14.21 -30.29 -1.56
C ALA A 548 13.29 -31.06 -0.57
N PRO A 549 13.72 -32.20 0.00
CA PRO A 549 12.84 -33.19 0.63
C PRO A 549 12.45 -32.81 2.07
N THR A 550 11.20 -33.16 2.42
CA THR A 550 10.61 -33.06 3.77
C THR A 550 11.10 -34.19 4.69
N PRO A 551 11.49 -33.95 5.95
CA PRO A 551 11.73 -35.03 6.91
C PRO A 551 10.43 -35.50 7.60
N ALA A 552 10.40 -36.79 7.93
CA ALA A 552 9.28 -37.52 8.54
C ALA A 552 9.02 -37.12 10.02
N PRO A 553 7.79 -37.33 10.55
CA PRO A 553 7.42 -36.94 11.90
C PRO A 553 7.92 -37.93 12.96
N ALA A 554 8.28 -37.42 14.15
CA ALA A 554 8.67 -38.19 15.34
C ALA A 554 7.45 -38.53 16.23
N PRO A 555 7.50 -39.61 17.06
CA PRO A 555 6.37 -40.15 17.80
C PRO A 555 6.04 -39.39 19.11
N PRO A 556 4.86 -39.58 19.71
CA PRO A 556 4.40 -38.78 20.85
C PRO A 556 4.96 -39.29 22.18
N VAL A 557 5.26 -38.36 23.10
CA VAL A 557 5.61 -38.66 24.49
C VAL A 557 4.50 -38.14 25.42
N ALA A 558 4.16 -38.97 26.40
CA ALA A 558 3.03 -38.87 27.30
C ALA A 558 3.09 -37.68 28.28
N ALA A 559 1.90 -37.24 28.70
CA ALA A 559 1.64 -36.16 29.63
C ALA A 559 2.02 -36.51 31.08
N ALA A 560 2.58 -35.52 31.79
CA ALA A 560 2.68 -35.50 33.26
C ALA A 560 1.98 -34.24 33.79
N LEU A 561 1.17 -34.42 34.83
CA LEU A 561 0.31 -33.45 35.48
C LEU A 561 1.10 -32.50 36.41
N THR A 562 0.78 -31.20 36.39
CA THR A 562 1.09 -30.27 37.49
C THR A 562 -0.08 -29.30 37.75
N ALA A 563 -0.27 -28.99 39.05
CA ALA A 563 -1.36 -28.30 39.72
C ALA A 563 -1.57 -26.81 39.33
N PRO A 564 -2.72 -26.17 39.69
CA PRO A 564 -3.13 -24.88 39.14
C PRO A 564 -2.44 -23.70 39.86
N SER A 565 -1.82 -22.82 39.08
CA SER A 565 -1.45 -21.46 39.49
C SER A 565 -2.58 -20.48 39.11
N SER A 566 -2.96 -19.59 40.03
CA SER A 566 -3.95 -18.53 39.83
C SER A 566 -3.73 -17.74 38.52
N PRO A 567 -4.80 -17.36 37.79
CA PRO A 567 -4.67 -16.71 36.50
C PRO A 567 -4.11 -15.29 36.64
N ALA A 568 -3.01 -15.00 35.93
CA ALA A 568 -2.48 -13.66 35.79
C ALA A 568 -3.52 -12.71 35.16
N ALA A 569 -3.58 -11.48 35.66
CA ALA A 569 -4.42 -10.42 35.09
C ALA A 569 -4.10 -10.23 33.61
N ARG A 570 -5.09 -10.37 32.74
CA ARG A 570 -4.92 -10.20 31.29
C ARG A 570 -5.01 -8.71 30.97
N THR A 571 -4.09 -8.19 30.19
CA THR A 571 -4.16 -6.82 29.67
C THR A 571 -4.54 -6.81 28.20
N HIS A 572 -5.24 -5.77 27.75
CA HIS A 572 -5.62 -5.56 26.36
C HIS A 572 -5.24 -4.15 25.91
N THR A 573 -4.37 -4.04 24.92
CA THR A 573 -4.03 -2.75 24.30
C THR A 573 -5.07 -2.40 23.25
N VAL A 574 -5.83 -1.32 23.50
CA VAL A 574 -6.90 -0.82 22.62
C VAL A 574 -6.35 -0.53 21.22
N GLN A 575 -6.89 -1.16 20.18
CA GLN A 575 -6.51 -0.91 18.79
C GLN A 575 -7.37 0.18 18.13
N LYS A 576 -6.91 0.70 16.99
CA LYS A 576 -7.66 1.69 16.20
C LYS A 576 -8.97 1.08 15.68
N GLY A 577 -10.09 1.43 16.31
CA GLY A 577 -11.44 0.93 15.99
C GLY A 577 -12.07 0.05 17.07
N ASP A 578 -11.30 -0.30 18.11
CA ASP A 578 -11.85 -0.98 19.29
C ASP A 578 -12.78 -0.06 20.10
N ASN A 579 -13.72 -0.68 20.80
CA ASN A 579 -14.50 -0.04 21.85
C ASN A 579 -14.72 -1.04 22.98
N LEU A 580 -15.03 -0.55 24.18
CA LEU A 580 -15.14 -1.39 25.39
C LEU A 580 -16.12 -2.55 25.23
N SER A 581 -17.19 -2.42 24.44
CA SER A 581 -18.15 -3.51 24.18
C SER A 581 -17.59 -4.60 23.27
N VAL A 582 -16.80 -4.22 22.25
CA VAL A 582 -16.10 -5.17 21.37
C VAL A 582 -15.01 -5.91 22.15
N ILE A 583 -14.31 -5.21 23.04
CA ILE A 583 -13.26 -5.78 23.89
C ILE A 583 -13.88 -6.72 24.93
N ALA A 584 -14.94 -6.30 25.63
CA ALA A 584 -15.64 -7.12 26.61
C ALA A 584 -16.13 -8.45 25.99
N ARG A 585 -16.74 -8.38 24.80
CA ARG A 585 -17.15 -9.57 24.04
C ARG A 585 -15.96 -10.44 23.63
N ARG A 586 -14.85 -9.83 23.21
CA ARG A 586 -13.62 -10.57 22.82
C ARG A 586 -13.08 -11.42 23.97
N TYR A 587 -13.19 -10.94 25.20
CA TYR A 587 -12.65 -11.61 26.38
C TYR A 587 -13.69 -12.36 27.22
N GLY A 588 -14.95 -12.42 26.79
CA GLY A 588 -16.01 -13.13 27.51
C GLY A 588 -16.33 -12.51 28.88
N VAL A 589 -16.17 -11.20 29.03
CA VAL A 589 -16.51 -10.44 30.25
C VAL A 589 -17.68 -9.50 29.97
N THR A 590 -18.42 -9.10 31.01
CA THR A 590 -19.46 -8.07 30.84
C THR A 590 -18.81 -6.70 30.65
N LEU A 591 -19.46 -5.81 29.91
CA LEU A 591 -18.99 -4.42 29.74
C LEU A 591 -18.85 -3.72 31.09
N ASN A 592 -19.77 -3.95 32.02
CA ASN A 592 -19.73 -3.39 33.37
C ASN A 592 -18.52 -3.90 34.16
N ALA A 593 -18.20 -5.20 34.09
CA ALA A 593 -16.99 -5.74 34.72
C ALA A 593 -15.71 -5.12 34.14
N LEU A 594 -15.65 -4.95 32.81
CA LEU A 594 -14.52 -4.31 32.15
C LEU A 594 -14.37 -2.83 32.52
N VAL A 595 -15.48 -2.09 32.66
CA VAL A 595 -15.46 -0.68 33.11
C VAL A 595 -15.08 -0.57 34.58
N ALA A 596 -15.60 -1.44 35.44
CA ALA A 596 -15.30 -1.46 36.86
C ALA A 596 -13.81 -1.77 37.14
N ALA A 597 -13.19 -2.61 36.31
CA ALA A 597 -11.75 -2.88 36.35
C ALA A 597 -10.88 -1.70 35.88
N ASN A 598 -11.46 -0.70 35.21
CA ASN A 598 -10.72 0.43 34.63
C ASN A 598 -11.31 1.81 35.02
N PRO A 599 -11.46 2.13 36.32
CA PRO A 599 -12.23 3.28 36.79
C PRO A 599 -11.61 4.66 36.44
N LYS A 600 -10.34 4.68 36.00
CA LYS A 600 -9.61 5.90 35.59
C LYS A 600 -9.84 6.27 34.12
N LEU A 601 -10.54 5.45 33.34
CA LEU A 601 -10.76 5.66 31.91
C LEU A 601 -12.19 6.14 31.63
N SER A 602 -12.33 7.19 30.82
CA SER A 602 -13.63 7.68 30.40
C SER A 602 -14.21 6.81 29.26
N PRO A 603 -15.39 6.18 29.41
CA PRO A 603 -15.98 5.32 28.37
C PRO A 603 -16.28 6.05 27.04
N ARG A 604 -16.32 7.39 27.07
CA ARG A 604 -16.59 8.24 25.90
C ARG A 604 -15.35 8.62 25.08
N ARG A 605 -14.13 8.32 25.57
CA ARG A 605 -12.86 8.63 24.89
C ARG A 605 -11.84 7.51 25.12
N LEU A 606 -12.03 6.41 24.40
CA LEU A 606 -11.04 5.34 24.30
C LEU A 606 -10.03 5.71 23.20
N MET A 607 -8.82 6.11 23.58
CA MET A 607 -7.74 6.37 22.63
C MET A 607 -7.08 5.04 22.23
N PRO A 608 -6.69 4.86 20.96
CA PRO A 608 -5.82 3.74 20.59
C PRO A 608 -4.56 3.73 21.46
N TRP A 609 -4.06 2.53 21.76
CA TRP A 609 -2.82 2.24 22.51
C TRP A 609 -2.90 2.40 24.02
N VAL A 610 -4.10 2.62 24.58
CA VAL A 610 -4.33 2.52 26.03
C VAL A 610 -4.42 1.05 26.43
N GLN A 611 -3.73 0.64 27.51
CA GLN A 611 -3.89 -0.69 28.09
C GLN A 611 -5.12 -0.73 29.01
N LEU A 612 -5.95 -1.77 28.83
CA LEU A 612 -7.06 -2.11 29.69
C LEU A 612 -6.71 -3.32 30.54
N GLU A 613 -7.04 -3.27 31.82
CA GLU A 613 -7.09 -4.45 32.67
C GLU A 613 -8.36 -5.24 32.33
N VAL A 614 -8.20 -6.49 31.89
CA VAL A 614 -9.30 -7.37 31.56
C VAL A 614 -9.50 -8.34 32.73
N PRO A 615 -10.64 -8.25 33.46
CA PRO A 615 -10.90 -9.13 34.58
C PRO A 615 -11.07 -10.58 34.10
N ALA A 616 -10.94 -11.54 35.01
CA ALA A 616 -11.19 -12.94 34.68
C ALA A 616 -12.65 -13.14 34.20
N PRO A 617 -12.89 -14.02 33.22
CA PRO A 617 -14.26 -14.36 32.81
C PRO A 617 -15.01 -14.91 34.02
N VAL A 618 -16.16 -14.31 34.35
CA VAL A 618 -17.05 -14.88 35.36
C VAL A 618 -17.84 -16.00 34.68
N PRO A 619 -17.91 -17.21 35.25
CA PRO A 619 -18.79 -18.26 34.73
C PRO A 619 -20.22 -17.71 34.72
N THR A 620 -20.87 -17.76 33.56
CA THR A 620 -22.28 -17.38 33.44
C THR A 620 -23.10 -18.38 34.26
N GLU A 621 -23.64 -17.94 35.39
CA GLU A 621 -24.79 -18.60 36.02
C GLU A 621 -25.96 -18.67 35.04
N ASP A 622 -26.68 -19.77 35.15
CA ASP A 622 -27.73 -20.23 34.27
C ASP A 622 -28.70 -19.16 33.78
N ALA A 623 -29.04 -19.27 32.49
CA ALA A 623 -30.17 -18.61 31.88
C ALA A 623 -31.47 -19.07 32.57
N THR A 624 -31.92 -18.31 33.57
CA THR A 624 -33.31 -18.35 34.00
C THR A 624 -34.12 -17.47 33.05
N ALA A 625 -35.06 -18.12 32.35
CA ALA A 625 -35.96 -17.51 31.39
C ALA A 625 -36.75 -16.34 32.00
N PRO A 626 -36.93 -15.21 31.30
CA PRO A 626 -37.96 -14.25 31.66
C PRO A 626 -39.28 -14.63 30.99
N ALA A 627 -40.31 -14.68 31.82
CA ALA A 627 -41.70 -14.94 31.54
C ALA A 627 -42.31 -14.00 30.48
N ASP A 628 -43.39 -14.51 29.87
CA ASP A 628 -44.37 -13.81 29.05
C ASP A 628 -44.63 -12.37 29.51
N ARG A 629 -44.34 -11.40 28.63
CA ARG A 629 -45.04 -10.11 28.58
C ARG A 629 -45.33 -9.74 27.14
N THR A 630 -46.58 -9.97 26.76
CA THR A 630 -47.25 -9.50 25.55
C THR A 630 -47.42 -7.98 25.62
N ASP A 631 -46.59 -7.25 24.88
CA ASP A 631 -46.94 -6.05 24.10
C ASP A 631 -45.65 -5.41 23.57
N VAL A 632 -45.17 -5.93 22.43
CA VAL A 632 -43.97 -5.39 21.78
C VAL A 632 -44.39 -4.23 20.89
N GLN A 633 -44.26 -3.00 21.38
CA GLN A 633 -44.39 -1.83 20.51
C GLN A 633 -43.26 -1.87 19.48
N VAL A 634 -43.58 -1.73 18.18
CA VAL A 634 -42.58 -1.81 17.09
C VAL A 634 -42.52 -0.48 16.36
N HIS A 635 -41.33 0.12 16.34
CA HIS A 635 -41.03 1.31 15.56
C HIS A 635 -40.53 0.92 14.17
N THR A 636 -41.07 1.55 13.13
CA THR A 636 -40.60 1.38 11.75
C THR A 636 -39.70 2.56 11.38
N VAL A 637 -38.42 2.28 11.15
CA VAL A 637 -37.35 3.27 10.89
C VAL A 637 -37.72 4.16 9.70
N LYS A 638 -37.68 5.48 9.90
CA LYS A 638 -37.85 6.50 8.87
C LYS A 638 -36.49 7.10 8.49
N SER A 639 -36.45 7.81 7.36
CA SER A 639 -35.23 8.50 6.92
C SER A 639 -34.79 9.51 7.97
N GLY A 640 -33.56 9.37 8.49
CA GLY A 640 -33.01 10.20 9.55
C GLY A 640 -33.00 9.55 10.94
N ASP A 641 -33.67 8.40 11.11
CA ASP A 641 -33.68 7.71 12.39
C ASP A 641 -32.35 7.01 12.72
N ASN A 642 -31.99 7.07 13.99
CA ASN A 642 -30.93 6.29 14.61
C ASN A 642 -31.38 5.81 15.99
N PHE A 643 -30.65 4.88 16.60
CA PHE A 643 -31.03 4.34 17.91
C PHE A 643 -31.17 5.42 18.99
N SER A 644 -30.42 6.52 18.92
CA SER A 644 -30.53 7.64 19.87
C SER A 644 -31.74 8.53 19.63
N THR A 645 -32.20 8.69 18.39
CA THR A 645 -33.45 9.43 18.08
C THR A 645 -34.66 8.58 18.42
N ILE A 646 -34.62 7.28 18.12
CA ILE A 646 -35.69 6.33 18.45
C ILE A 646 -35.81 6.17 19.97
N ALA A 647 -34.71 5.91 20.68
CA ALA A 647 -34.72 5.74 22.13
C ALA A 647 -35.33 6.96 22.85
N ARG A 648 -34.94 8.17 22.42
CA ARG A 648 -35.50 9.43 22.94
C ARG A 648 -36.97 9.64 22.57
N ALA A 649 -37.42 9.16 21.41
CA ALA A 649 -38.81 9.29 20.99
C ALA A 649 -39.77 8.40 21.80
N TYR A 650 -39.26 7.30 22.37
CA TYR A 650 -40.03 6.35 23.18
C TYR A 650 -39.67 6.37 24.66
N ASP A 651 -38.86 7.35 25.10
CA ASP A 651 -38.37 7.49 26.47
C ASP A 651 -37.74 6.22 27.07
N VAL A 652 -36.94 5.52 26.25
CA VAL A 652 -36.16 4.35 26.64
C VAL A 652 -34.68 4.66 26.55
N SER A 653 -33.84 3.96 27.33
CA SER A 653 -32.40 4.08 27.16
C SER A 653 -31.95 3.45 25.84
N VAL A 654 -30.91 4.02 25.22
CA VAL A 654 -30.30 3.44 24.01
C VAL A 654 -29.84 1.99 24.27
N ASN A 655 -29.34 1.70 25.48
CA ASN A 655 -28.90 0.35 25.84
C ASN A 655 -30.07 -0.64 25.90
N ALA A 656 -31.20 -0.27 26.52
CA ALA A 656 -32.39 -1.11 26.54
C ALA A 656 -32.90 -1.39 25.12
N LEU A 657 -32.86 -0.39 24.25
CA LEU A 657 -33.25 -0.55 22.84
C LEU A 657 -32.31 -1.49 22.07
N ILE A 658 -31.02 -1.53 22.40
CA ILE A 658 -30.03 -2.44 21.81
C ILE A 658 -30.26 -3.87 22.27
N GLU A 659 -30.48 -4.06 23.57
CA GLU A 659 -30.74 -5.37 24.17
C GLU A 659 -32.03 -6.00 23.63
N ALA A 660 -33.06 -5.19 23.39
CA ALA A 660 -34.32 -5.65 22.80
C ALA A 660 -34.20 -6.03 21.31
N ASN A 661 -33.10 -5.70 20.63
CA ASN A 661 -32.90 -5.91 19.19
C ASN A 661 -31.53 -6.55 18.86
N PRO A 662 -31.25 -7.76 19.39
CA PRO A 662 -29.97 -8.43 19.15
C PRO A 662 -29.78 -8.71 17.66
N GLY A 663 -28.62 -8.32 17.12
CA GLY A 663 -28.27 -8.49 15.69
C GLY A 663 -28.58 -7.30 14.79
N VAL A 664 -29.27 -6.26 15.28
CA VAL A 664 -29.46 -5.02 14.51
C VAL A 664 -28.20 -4.14 14.57
N ASN A 665 -27.72 -3.71 13.40
CA ASN A 665 -26.53 -2.88 13.31
C ASN A 665 -26.82 -1.41 13.65
N LEU A 666 -26.22 -0.92 14.74
CA LEU A 666 -26.42 0.40 15.33
C LEU A 666 -26.11 1.58 14.40
N ARG A 667 -25.34 1.36 13.33
CA ARG A 667 -24.93 2.40 12.37
C ARG A 667 -25.57 2.26 10.99
N ARG A 668 -26.43 1.26 10.79
CA ARG A 668 -27.02 0.92 9.49
C ARG A 668 -28.49 0.52 9.65
N LEU A 669 -29.27 1.41 10.26
CA LEU A 669 -30.72 1.27 10.20
C LEU A 669 -31.20 1.50 8.77
N GLN A 670 -31.92 0.53 8.22
CA GLN A 670 -32.53 0.62 6.90
C GLN A 670 -33.90 1.29 7.04
N VAL A 671 -34.26 2.19 6.14
CA VAL A 671 -35.61 2.77 6.11
C VAL A 671 -36.63 1.64 5.93
N ARG A 672 -37.69 1.66 6.73
CA ARG A 672 -38.70 0.59 6.90
C ARG A 672 -38.28 -0.63 7.74
N GLN A 673 -37.05 -0.66 8.27
CA GLN A 673 -36.65 -1.69 9.23
C GLN A 673 -37.49 -1.58 10.51
N LYS A 674 -37.94 -2.72 11.05
CA LYS A 674 -38.72 -2.79 12.28
C LYS A 674 -37.80 -2.95 13.48
N ILE A 675 -37.94 -2.09 14.48
CA ILE A 675 -37.20 -2.07 15.74
C ILE A 675 -38.18 -2.28 16.88
N ARG A 676 -37.91 -3.27 17.72
CA ARG A 676 -38.69 -3.56 18.92
C ARG A 676 -38.38 -2.51 19.98
N ILE A 677 -39.41 -1.85 20.51
CA ILE A 677 -39.29 -0.87 21.58
C ILE A 677 -39.56 -1.60 22.91
N PRO A 678 -38.60 -1.66 23.84
CA PRO A 678 -38.85 -2.21 25.18
C PRO A 678 -39.75 -1.26 25.98
N ALA A 679 -40.40 -1.76 27.03
CA ALA A 679 -41.12 -0.89 27.95
C ALA A 679 -40.16 0.12 28.63
N PRO A 680 -40.61 1.36 28.93
CA PRO A 680 -39.81 2.32 29.68
C PRO A 680 -39.36 1.74 31.02
N THR A 681 -38.08 1.86 31.34
CA THR A 681 -37.55 1.53 32.67
C THR A 681 -37.92 2.66 33.64
N GLU A 682 -38.74 2.37 34.64
CA GLU A 682 -38.99 3.30 35.75
C GLU A 682 -37.68 3.55 36.51
N GLY A 683 -37.27 4.83 36.56
CA GLY A 683 -36.39 5.45 37.57
C GLY A 683 -34.99 4.88 37.77
#